data_AF-A0A8C8ES56-F1
#
_entry.id   AF-A0A8C8ES56-F1
#
_cell.length_a   1.000
_cell.length_b   1.000
_cell.length_c   1.000
_cell.angle_alpha   90.00
_cell.angle_beta   90.00
_cell.angle_gamma   90.00
#
_symmetry.space_group_name_H-M   'P 1'
#
loop_
_entity.id
_entity.type
_entity.pdbx_description
1 polymer ?
#
loop_
_entity_poly.entity_id
_entity_poly.type
_entity_poly.pdbx_seq_one_letter_code
_entity_poly.pdbx_strand_id
1 'polypeptide(L)'
;MASSVAKPGPGNGYPMKAQLQIMVLSAKLKENRKNWFGPSPYVEVAVDGQSKKTEKCNNTHSPKWKQPLTVIVTPFSKLIFRVWSHQTLKSDILLGMAALEVSDTLKANDMKISEVVQTLQLSADRDQTDVVGDLSVCLDGMQVDPEMFASAAEANTQSESALCDVIHSVICIDLWEQRVDQNGRLYFVDHVEKRTAWERPEPLPSGWERRVDPMGRVYFVDHITRTTTWQRPTMETVRNYEQWQHQRNQLQGAMQQFNQRFIFGVNGVSGNSDWSNQLQDQVPATENKQFDPLGPLPHGWEKRTDSNGRVYFVQHTTRTTQWEDPRTQGLLNEKPLPEGWEMRFTVDGIPYFVDHNRRATTYIDPRTGKSSLENGPQITYVRDFKAKVQYFRFWCQQLSMPQHIKITVTRKTLFEDSFQQIMSFNAQDLRRRLWIIFPGEEGLDYGGVAREWFFLLSHEVLNPMYCLFEYAGKDNYCLQINPASYINPDHLKYFKFIGRFIAMALFHGKFIDTGFSLPFYKRMLNKPWALKDLESIDPEFYNSLIWIKENDIEECGLEMYFSVDKEILGEITTHELKPDGGEVLVTEENKEEYIRLVAEWRLSRGVEEQTQAFFEGFNEVLPQQYLQYFDAKELEVMLCGMQEIDLADWQRNTIYRHYARSSKQVLWFWQLIKEMDNEKRMRLLQFVTGTCRLPVGGFADLLGSNGPQKFCIEKVGKENWLPRSHTCFNRLDLPPYKSYEQLKEKLMFAIEETEGFGQE
;
A
#
# COMPACT_ATOMS: atom_id res chain seq x y z
N MET A 1 34.81 8.04 -69.12
CA MET A 1 34.07 6.89 -69.66
C MET A 1 33.73 5.97 -68.51
N ALA A 2 32.53 5.39 -68.57
CA ALA A 2 31.70 4.98 -67.45
C ALA A 2 32.27 3.85 -66.57
N SER A 3 32.06 4.03 -65.25
CA SER A 3 32.17 3.04 -64.19
C SER A 3 31.00 2.04 -64.31
N SER A 4 31.31 0.75 -64.30
CA SER A 4 30.35 -0.35 -64.38
C SER A 4 29.57 -0.51 -63.07
N VAL A 5 28.27 -0.26 -63.13
CA VAL A 5 27.31 -0.55 -62.06
C VAL A 5 26.99 -2.05 -62.08
N ALA A 6 27.25 -2.73 -60.95
CA ALA A 6 26.79 -4.10 -60.71
C ALA A 6 25.28 -4.11 -60.46
N LYS A 7 24.57 -5.05 -61.12
CA LYS A 7 23.15 -5.32 -60.91
C LYS A 7 22.91 -5.88 -59.49
N PRO A 8 21.85 -5.45 -58.77
CA PRO A 8 21.37 -6.19 -57.61
C PRO A 8 20.61 -7.45 -58.07
N GLY A 9 20.94 -8.59 -57.46
CA GLY A 9 20.17 -9.83 -57.60
C GLY A 9 18.81 -9.76 -56.91
N PRO A 10 17.93 -10.77 -57.12
CA PRO A 10 16.58 -10.76 -56.56
C PRO A 10 16.68 -10.96 -55.04
N GLY A 11 16.23 -9.96 -54.27
CA GLY A 11 16.13 -10.06 -52.83
C GLY A 11 15.02 -11.05 -52.44
N ASN A 12 15.33 -11.94 -51.50
CA ASN A 12 14.36 -12.84 -50.85
C ASN A 12 13.17 -12.02 -50.30
N GLY A 13 11.99 -12.26 -50.86
CA GLY A 13 10.73 -11.65 -50.43
C GLY A 13 10.24 -12.21 -49.10
N TYR A 14 10.17 -11.36 -48.09
CA TYR A 14 9.37 -11.55 -46.87
C TYR A 14 8.30 -10.44 -46.83
N PRO A 15 7.09 -10.71 -46.30
CA PRO A 15 6.00 -9.73 -46.33
C PRO A 15 6.37 -8.49 -45.51
N MET A 16 6.26 -7.31 -46.12
CA MET A 16 6.49 -6.02 -45.46
C MET A 16 5.62 -5.91 -44.21
N LYS A 17 6.25 -5.88 -43.04
CA LYS A 17 5.59 -5.53 -41.78
C LYS A 17 5.39 -4.03 -41.71
N ALA A 18 4.19 -3.59 -41.37
CA ALA A 18 3.80 -2.19 -41.23
C ALA A 18 3.16 -1.96 -39.84
N GLN A 19 3.23 -0.72 -39.35
CA GLN A 19 2.47 -0.32 -38.17
C GLN A 19 1.05 0.03 -38.60
N LEU A 20 0.06 -0.58 -37.94
CA LEU A 20 -1.34 -0.26 -38.13
C LEU A 20 -1.88 0.31 -36.82
N GLN A 21 -2.48 1.50 -36.90
CA GLN A 21 -3.18 2.13 -35.80
C GLN A 21 -4.65 1.73 -35.85
N ILE A 22 -5.14 1.19 -34.74
CA ILE A 22 -6.50 0.70 -34.57
C ILE A 22 -7.16 1.56 -33.49
N MET A 23 -8.03 2.47 -33.88
CA MET A 23 -8.85 3.22 -32.95
C MET A 23 -10.15 2.46 -32.67
N VAL A 24 -10.29 1.91 -31.46
CA VAL A 24 -11.52 1.24 -31.04
C VAL A 24 -12.55 2.32 -30.70
N LEU A 25 -13.61 2.44 -31.50
CA LEU A 25 -14.56 3.54 -31.40
C LEU A 25 -15.65 3.24 -30.36
N SER A 26 -16.43 2.19 -30.61
CA SER A 26 -17.60 1.83 -29.80
C SER A 26 -18.07 0.41 -30.08
N ALA A 27 -18.87 -0.15 -29.18
CA ALA A 27 -19.64 -1.37 -29.45
C ALA A 27 -21.14 -1.15 -29.15
N LYS A 28 -21.98 -2.00 -29.73
CA LYS A 28 -23.41 -2.15 -29.39
C LYS A 28 -23.66 -3.61 -29.08
N LEU A 29 -23.76 -3.93 -27.80
CA LEU A 29 -23.96 -5.29 -27.30
C LEU A 29 -25.45 -5.55 -27.13
N LYS A 30 -25.87 -6.78 -27.42
CA LYS A 30 -27.26 -7.21 -27.24
C LYS A 30 -27.61 -7.16 -25.75
N GLU A 31 -28.73 -6.50 -25.43
CA GLU A 31 -29.24 -6.45 -24.06
C GLU A 31 -29.78 -7.82 -23.65
N ASN A 32 -29.32 -8.33 -22.51
CA ASN A 32 -29.88 -9.53 -21.90
C ASN A 32 -30.89 -9.10 -20.83
N ARG A 33 -32.20 -9.28 -21.11
CA ARG A 33 -33.31 -8.85 -20.24
C ARG A 33 -33.30 -9.45 -18.82
N LYS A 34 -32.42 -10.41 -18.53
CA LYS A 34 -32.27 -11.03 -17.21
C LYS A 34 -31.26 -10.33 -16.29
N ASN A 35 -30.37 -9.48 -16.83
CA ASN A 35 -29.37 -8.79 -16.03
C ASN A 35 -29.75 -7.32 -15.86
N TRP A 36 -29.88 -6.89 -14.60
CA TRP A 36 -30.21 -5.50 -14.25
C TRP A 36 -29.03 -4.53 -14.53
N PHE A 37 -27.81 -5.06 -14.60
CA PHE A 37 -26.59 -4.31 -14.88
C PHE A 37 -26.07 -4.60 -16.29
N GLY A 38 -25.68 -3.54 -16.99
CA GLY A 38 -24.90 -3.65 -18.21
C GLY A 38 -23.48 -4.16 -17.90
N PRO A 39 -22.81 -4.79 -18.89
CA PRO A 39 -21.45 -5.27 -18.70
C PRO A 39 -20.48 -4.11 -18.46
N SER A 40 -19.26 -4.42 -18.00
CA SER A 40 -18.15 -3.46 -17.96
C SER A 40 -17.13 -3.75 -19.07
N PRO A 41 -17.44 -3.42 -20.35
CA PRO A 41 -16.71 -3.94 -21.48
C PRO A 41 -15.35 -3.28 -21.72
N TYR A 42 -14.36 -4.08 -22.10
CA TYR A 42 -13.12 -3.64 -22.76
C TYR A 42 -12.84 -4.50 -24.00
N VAL A 43 -12.01 -4.01 -24.91
CA VAL A 43 -11.65 -4.71 -26.15
C VAL A 43 -10.20 -5.14 -26.11
N GLU A 44 -9.96 -6.42 -26.37
CA GLU A 44 -8.66 -6.99 -26.68
C GLU A 44 -8.51 -7.16 -28.19
N VAL A 45 -7.40 -6.71 -28.76
CA VAL A 45 -7.02 -6.89 -30.15
C VAL A 45 -5.80 -7.79 -30.22
N ALA A 46 -5.95 -8.98 -30.80
CA ALA A 46 -4.89 -9.96 -30.99
C ALA A 46 -4.53 -10.11 -32.48
N VAL A 47 -3.24 -10.07 -32.82
CA VAL A 47 -2.73 -10.24 -34.19
C VAL A 47 -1.28 -10.69 -34.19
N ASP A 48 -0.93 -11.71 -34.98
CA ASP A 48 0.45 -12.19 -35.17
C ASP A 48 1.23 -12.40 -33.85
N GLY A 49 0.54 -12.88 -32.81
CA GLY A 49 1.11 -13.10 -31.46
C GLY A 49 1.25 -11.85 -30.60
N GLN A 50 0.76 -10.68 -31.04
CA GLN A 50 0.59 -9.48 -30.22
C GLN A 50 -0.82 -9.44 -29.63
N SER A 51 -0.96 -8.92 -28.40
CA SER A 51 -2.26 -8.58 -27.80
C SER A 51 -2.22 -7.16 -27.21
N LYS A 52 -3.26 -6.36 -27.46
CA LYS A 52 -3.42 -4.99 -26.96
C LYS A 52 -4.85 -4.80 -26.43
N LYS A 53 -5.01 -4.13 -25.28
CA LYS A 53 -6.31 -3.95 -24.62
C LYS A 53 -6.68 -2.48 -24.48
N THR A 54 -7.97 -2.16 -24.59
CA THR A 54 -8.51 -0.84 -24.22
C THR A 54 -8.74 -0.76 -22.71
N GLU A 55 -9.00 0.44 -22.20
CA GLU A 55 -9.62 0.63 -20.89
C GLU A 55 -11.05 0.04 -20.88
N LYS A 56 -11.59 -0.25 -19.70
CA LYS A 56 -12.98 -0.70 -19.53
C LYS A 56 -13.94 0.49 -19.51
N CYS A 57 -15.10 0.32 -20.13
CA CYS A 57 -16.27 1.17 -19.89
C CYS A 57 -17.11 0.51 -18.79
N ASN A 58 -17.69 1.28 -17.87
CA ASN A 58 -18.46 0.72 -16.75
C ASN A 58 -19.96 0.67 -17.07
N ASN A 59 -20.60 -0.47 -16.76
CA ASN A 59 -22.05 -0.66 -16.73
C ASN A 59 -22.79 -0.17 -18.00
N THR A 60 -22.39 -0.67 -19.17
CA THR A 60 -22.97 -0.22 -20.44
C THR A 60 -22.98 -1.31 -21.52
N HIS A 61 -24.10 -1.44 -22.22
CA HIS A 61 -24.20 -2.22 -23.47
C HIS A 61 -23.78 -1.41 -24.71
N SER A 62 -23.50 -0.11 -24.57
CA SER A 62 -23.10 0.77 -25.66
C SER A 62 -21.80 1.52 -25.35
N PRO A 63 -20.69 0.81 -25.10
CA PRO A 63 -19.42 1.43 -24.73
C PRO A 63 -18.82 2.30 -25.84
N LYS A 64 -18.07 3.33 -25.44
CA LYS A 64 -17.33 4.23 -26.32
C LYS A 64 -15.95 4.48 -25.76
N TRP A 65 -14.92 3.96 -26.42
CA TRP A 65 -13.54 4.07 -25.95
C TRP A 65 -12.79 5.21 -26.62
N LYS A 66 -12.85 5.30 -27.96
CA LYS A 66 -12.03 6.22 -28.77
C LYS A 66 -10.53 6.13 -28.46
N GLN A 67 -10.05 4.92 -28.16
CA GLN A 67 -8.68 4.69 -27.74
C GLN A 67 -7.86 4.09 -28.90
N PRO A 68 -6.69 4.65 -29.24
CA PRO A 68 -5.81 4.09 -30.25
C PRO A 68 -4.95 2.96 -29.69
N LEU A 69 -4.88 1.84 -30.43
CA LEU A 69 -3.99 0.71 -30.19
C LEU A 69 -3.09 0.56 -31.42
N THR A 70 -1.77 0.44 -31.22
CA THR A 70 -0.82 0.24 -32.33
C THR A 70 -0.32 -1.20 -32.34
N VAL A 71 -0.42 -1.85 -33.51
CA VAL A 71 0.05 -3.22 -33.75
C VAL A 71 0.92 -3.28 -34.99
N ILE A 72 1.81 -4.27 -35.05
CA ILE A 72 2.62 -4.54 -36.25
C ILE A 72 1.92 -5.64 -37.06
N VAL A 73 1.60 -5.39 -38.32
CA VAL A 73 0.85 -6.31 -39.18
C VAL A 73 1.52 -6.48 -40.54
N THR A 74 1.15 -7.53 -41.26
CA THR A 74 1.41 -7.74 -42.68
C THR A 74 0.12 -7.53 -43.48
N PRO A 75 0.19 -7.40 -44.83
CA PRO A 75 -1.00 -7.26 -45.66
C PRO A 75 -1.98 -8.43 -45.57
N PHE A 76 -1.57 -9.56 -44.98
CA PHE A 76 -2.35 -10.79 -44.85
C PHE A 76 -2.60 -11.18 -43.39
N SER A 77 -2.33 -10.27 -42.45
CA SER A 77 -2.57 -10.53 -41.03
C SER A 77 -4.07 -10.54 -40.72
N LYS A 78 -4.45 -11.39 -39.77
CA LYS A 78 -5.81 -11.50 -39.24
C LYS A 78 -5.90 -10.83 -37.88
N LEU A 79 -6.68 -9.76 -37.79
CA LEU A 79 -7.00 -9.10 -36.54
C LEU A 79 -8.14 -9.86 -35.85
N ILE A 80 -7.95 -10.25 -34.59
CA ILE A 80 -8.99 -10.86 -33.75
C ILE A 80 -9.34 -9.89 -32.64
N PHE A 81 -10.60 -9.48 -32.59
CA PHE A 81 -11.16 -8.60 -31.58
C PHE A 81 -11.97 -9.42 -30.58
N ARG A 82 -11.68 -9.31 -29.29
CA ARG A 82 -12.48 -9.90 -28.21
C ARG A 82 -13.00 -8.81 -27.31
N VAL A 83 -14.31 -8.79 -27.09
CA VAL A 83 -14.96 -7.87 -26.15
C VAL A 83 -15.22 -8.63 -24.86
N TRP A 84 -14.60 -8.21 -23.78
CA TRP A 84 -14.67 -8.83 -22.46
C TRP A 84 -15.44 -7.93 -21.50
N SER A 85 -16.23 -8.50 -20.58
CA SER A 85 -16.78 -7.78 -19.43
C SER A 85 -15.92 -8.03 -18.21
N HIS A 86 -15.39 -6.95 -17.66
CA HIS A 86 -14.63 -7.02 -16.42
C HIS A 86 -15.51 -7.45 -15.24
N GLN A 87 -15.00 -8.35 -14.39
CA GLN A 87 -15.61 -8.83 -13.16
C GLN A 87 -14.66 -8.59 -11.97
N THR A 88 -15.20 -8.07 -10.86
CA THR A 88 -14.37 -7.71 -9.69
C THR A 88 -14.14 -8.89 -8.74
N LEU A 89 -15.06 -9.86 -8.71
CA LEU A 89 -15.04 -11.00 -7.77
C LEU A 89 -14.79 -12.35 -8.45
N LYS A 90 -14.84 -12.39 -9.79
CA LYS A 90 -14.71 -13.58 -10.62
C LYS A 90 -13.87 -13.24 -11.86
N SER A 91 -13.54 -14.25 -12.65
CA SER A 91 -12.89 -14.05 -13.95
C SER A 91 -13.75 -13.23 -14.93
N ASP A 92 -13.07 -12.46 -15.78
CA ASP A 92 -13.70 -11.64 -16.82
C ASP A 92 -14.46 -12.52 -17.83
N ILE A 93 -15.63 -12.05 -18.26
CA ILE A 93 -16.55 -12.82 -19.11
C ILE A 93 -16.39 -12.38 -20.56
N LEU A 94 -16.13 -13.32 -21.47
CA LEU A 94 -16.10 -13.02 -22.91
C LEU A 94 -17.52 -12.72 -23.41
N LEU A 95 -17.76 -11.48 -23.86
CA LEU A 95 -19.05 -11.02 -24.37
C LEU A 95 -19.23 -11.31 -25.85
N GLY A 96 -18.15 -11.29 -26.63
CA GLY A 96 -18.19 -11.61 -28.05
C GLY A 96 -16.85 -11.42 -28.76
N MET A 97 -16.72 -12.02 -29.94
CA MET A 97 -15.51 -12.00 -30.75
C MET A 97 -15.82 -11.66 -32.22
N ALA A 98 -14.93 -10.91 -32.85
CA ALA A 98 -14.95 -10.64 -34.28
C ALA A 98 -13.55 -10.79 -34.88
N ALA A 99 -13.47 -11.07 -36.18
CA ALA A 99 -12.21 -11.09 -36.90
C ALA A 99 -12.26 -10.19 -38.14
N LEU A 100 -11.13 -9.63 -38.51
CA LEU A 100 -10.94 -8.83 -39.72
C LEU A 100 -9.66 -9.27 -40.43
N GLU A 101 -9.77 -9.57 -41.71
CA GLU A 101 -8.61 -9.82 -42.57
C GLU A 101 -8.11 -8.49 -43.14
N VAL A 102 -6.84 -8.16 -42.88
CA VAL A 102 -6.22 -6.91 -43.36
C VAL A 102 -6.23 -6.86 -44.90
N SER A 103 -6.07 -8.01 -45.56
CA SER A 103 -6.05 -8.14 -47.02
C SER A 103 -7.35 -7.67 -47.66
N ASP A 104 -8.48 -8.00 -47.05
CA ASP A 104 -9.79 -7.67 -47.60
C ASP A 104 -10.10 -6.19 -47.42
N THR A 105 -9.66 -5.63 -46.30
CA THR A 105 -9.75 -4.19 -46.05
C THR A 105 -8.87 -3.40 -47.02
N LEU A 106 -7.65 -3.86 -47.32
CA LEU A 106 -6.77 -3.26 -48.33
C LEU A 106 -7.42 -3.31 -49.72
N LYS A 107 -7.93 -4.48 -50.15
CA LYS A 107 -8.59 -4.64 -51.45
C LYS A 107 -9.82 -3.73 -51.60
N ALA A 108 -10.59 -3.54 -50.52
CA ALA A 108 -11.78 -2.70 -50.53
C ALA A 108 -11.47 -1.19 -50.56
N ASN A 109 -10.23 -0.78 -50.27
CA ASN A 109 -9.82 0.62 -50.15
C ASN A 109 -8.60 0.95 -51.03
N ASP A 110 -8.58 0.47 -52.27
CA ASP A 110 -7.54 0.77 -53.27
C ASP A 110 -6.10 0.52 -52.75
N MET A 111 -5.92 -0.56 -52.00
CA MET A 111 -4.65 -0.96 -51.38
C MET A 111 -4.10 0.04 -50.35
N LYS A 112 -4.96 0.90 -49.80
CA LYS A 112 -4.61 1.91 -48.79
C LYS A 112 -5.64 1.94 -47.65
N ILE A 113 -5.18 1.72 -46.44
CA ILE A 113 -5.94 1.92 -45.20
C ILE A 113 -5.54 3.26 -44.61
N SER A 114 -6.41 4.26 -44.80
CA SER A 114 -6.29 5.57 -44.15
C SER A 114 -7.64 5.99 -43.59
N GLU A 115 -7.70 6.12 -42.26
CA GLU A 115 -8.93 6.42 -41.50
C GLU A 115 -10.16 5.58 -41.90
N VAL A 116 -9.96 4.29 -42.18
CA VAL A 116 -11.03 3.38 -42.64
C VAL A 116 -11.83 2.89 -41.44
N VAL A 117 -13.11 3.26 -41.38
CA VAL A 117 -14.03 2.79 -40.32
C VAL A 117 -14.69 1.49 -40.72
N GLN A 118 -14.54 0.46 -39.90
CA GLN A 118 -15.20 -0.83 -40.08
C GLN A 118 -16.13 -1.17 -38.92
N THR A 119 -17.30 -1.70 -39.25
CA THR A 119 -18.22 -2.28 -38.26
C THR A 119 -18.21 -3.80 -38.41
N LEU A 120 -17.92 -4.49 -37.32
CA LEU A 120 -17.72 -5.92 -37.24
C LEU A 120 -18.82 -6.55 -36.38
N GLN A 121 -19.43 -7.64 -36.86
CA GLN A 121 -20.39 -8.40 -36.06
C GLN A 121 -19.64 -9.25 -35.04
N LEU A 122 -20.05 -9.14 -33.77
CA LEU A 122 -19.55 -9.94 -32.66
C LEU A 122 -20.35 -11.22 -32.55
N SER A 123 -19.65 -12.34 -32.43
CA SER A 123 -20.19 -13.69 -32.26
C SER A 123 -19.86 -14.26 -30.88
N ALA A 124 -20.71 -15.14 -30.35
CA ALA A 124 -20.48 -15.83 -29.09
C ALA A 124 -19.35 -16.89 -29.21
N ASP A 125 -18.61 -17.14 -28.13
CA ASP A 125 -17.48 -18.08 -28.12
C ASP A 125 -17.85 -19.53 -28.48
N ARG A 126 -19.07 -19.95 -28.11
CA ARG A 126 -19.55 -21.33 -28.29
C ARG A 126 -20.31 -21.56 -29.60
N ASP A 127 -20.77 -20.50 -30.26
CA ASP A 127 -21.54 -20.57 -31.51
C ASP A 127 -21.30 -19.32 -32.36
N GLN A 128 -20.59 -19.48 -33.47
CA GLN A 128 -20.28 -18.40 -34.41
C GLN A 128 -21.52 -17.85 -35.13
N THR A 129 -22.67 -18.53 -35.03
CA THR A 129 -23.93 -18.10 -35.65
C THR A 129 -24.77 -17.19 -34.74
N ASP A 130 -24.47 -17.12 -33.44
CA ASP A 130 -25.18 -16.23 -32.52
C ASP A 130 -24.52 -14.84 -32.47
N VAL A 131 -25.16 -13.86 -33.11
CA VAL A 131 -24.72 -12.48 -33.12
C VAL A 131 -25.08 -11.80 -31.80
N VAL A 132 -24.04 -11.42 -31.05
CA VAL A 132 -24.11 -10.85 -29.70
C VAL A 132 -23.88 -9.33 -29.66
N GLY A 133 -23.53 -8.72 -30.79
CA GLY A 133 -23.42 -7.27 -30.93
C GLY A 133 -22.64 -6.82 -32.16
N ASP A 134 -22.34 -5.52 -32.24
CA ASP A 134 -21.49 -4.91 -33.26
C ASP A 134 -20.32 -4.16 -32.61
N LEU A 135 -19.14 -4.21 -33.22
CA LEU A 135 -17.96 -3.46 -32.84
C LEU A 135 -17.53 -2.53 -33.97
N SER A 136 -17.38 -1.23 -33.69
CA SER A 136 -16.88 -0.24 -34.64
C SER A 136 -15.42 0.12 -34.33
N VAL A 137 -14.55 0.01 -35.34
CA VAL A 137 -13.13 0.35 -35.27
C VAL A 137 -12.74 1.26 -36.43
N CYS A 138 -11.72 2.09 -36.25
CA CYS A 138 -11.09 2.85 -37.33
C CYS A 138 -9.64 2.39 -37.49
N LEU A 139 -9.25 2.03 -38.72
CA LEU A 139 -7.94 1.54 -39.08
C LEU A 139 -7.19 2.60 -39.88
N ASP A 140 -5.94 2.87 -39.52
CA ASP A 140 -5.10 3.87 -40.18
C ASP A 140 -3.62 3.44 -40.24
N GLY A 141 -2.91 3.88 -41.28
CA GLY A 141 -1.45 3.81 -41.34
C GLY A 141 -0.86 2.71 -42.25
N MET A 142 -1.63 2.13 -43.18
CA MET A 142 -1.10 1.08 -44.06
C MET A 142 -1.38 1.34 -45.54
N GLN A 143 -0.35 1.21 -46.38
CA GLN A 143 -0.47 1.28 -47.85
C GLN A 143 0.45 0.23 -48.47
N VAL A 144 -0.06 -0.49 -49.46
CA VAL A 144 0.68 -1.55 -50.15
C VAL A 144 0.60 -1.30 -51.65
N ASP A 145 1.71 -1.55 -52.35
CA ASP A 145 1.70 -1.50 -53.82
C ASP A 145 0.88 -2.69 -54.38
N PRO A 146 -0.04 -2.47 -55.34
CA PRO A 146 -0.88 -3.53 -55.89
C PRO A 146 -0.10 -4.68 -56.55
N GLU A 147 1.02 -4.41 -57.23
CA GLU A 147 1.84 -5.43 -57.89
C GLU A 147 2.59 -6.26 -56.84
N MET A 148 3.13 -5.62 -55.80
CA MET A 148 3.75 -6.32 -54.68
C MET A 148 2.74 -7.16 -53.90
N PHE A 149 1.51 -6.68 -53.72
CA PHE A 149 0.46 -7.42 -53.02
C PHE A 149 0.02 -8.66 -53.80
N ALA A 150 -0.12 -8.56 -55.13
CA ALA A 150 -0.46 -9.71 -55.98
C ALA A 150 0.65 -10.79 -55.93
N SER A 151 1.91 -10.37 -56.03
CA SER A 151 3.06 -11.26 -55.92
C SER A 151 3.15 -11.95 -54.54
N ALA A 152 2.88 -11.20 -53.47
CA ALA A 152 2.86 -11.75 -52.11
C ALA A 152 1.63 -12.62 -51.83
N ALA A 153 0.48 -12.34 -52.45
CA ALA A 153 -0.73 -13.16 -52.34
C ALA A 153 -0.53 -14.53 -52.99
N GLU A 154 0.12 -14.59 -54.16
CA GLU A 154 0.48 -15.84 -54.84
C GLU A 154 1.46 -16.69 -53.99
N ALA A 155 2.46 -16.04 -53.37
CA ALA A 155 3.38 -16.69 -52.43
C ALA A 155 2.69 -17.19 -51.15
N ASN A 156 1.66 -16.47 -50.65
CA ASN A 156 0.90 -16.85 -49.46
C ASN A 156 -0.05 -18.04 -49.72
N THR A 157 -0.61 -18.16 -50.94
CA THR A 157 -1.36 -19.37 -51.35
C THR A 157 -0.46 -20.60 -51.55
N GLN A 158 0.83 -20.42 -51.86
CA GLN A 158 1.79 -21.53 -51.93
C GLN A 158 2.32 -21.94 -50.54
N SER A 159 2.43 -21.00 -49.59
CA SER A 159 2.86 -21.28 -48.21
C SER A 159 1.81 -22.02 -47.37
N GLU A 160 0.51 -21.89 -47.65
CA GLU A 160 -0.54 -22.72 -47.01
C GLU A 160 -0.39 -24.22 -47.34
N SER A 161 0.22 -24.57 -48.49
CA SER A 161 0.52 -25.96 -48.87
C SER A 161 1.88 -26.47 -48.37
N ALA A 162 2.74 -25.57 -47.86
CA ALA A 162 4.11 -25.88 -47.42
C ALA A 162 4.34 -25.66 -45.91
N LEU A 163 3.26 -25.49 -45.14
CA LEU A 163 3.27 -25.21 -43.70
C LEU A 163 3.57 -26.43 -42.80
N CYS A 164 4.02 -27.56 -43.37
CA CYS A 164 4.47 -28.72 -42.59
C CYS A 164 5.99 -28.78 -42.34
N ASP A 165 6.86 -28.09 -43.11
CA ASP A 165 8.30 -28.42 -43.07
C ASP A 165 9.29 -27.25 -42.88
N VAL A 166 8.84 -26.03 -42.54
CA VAL A 166 9.76 -24.88 -42.33
C VAL A 166 9.42 -24.09 -41.05
N ILE A 167 9.31 -24.79 -39.91
CA ILE A 167 9.31 -24.16 -38.56
C ILE A 167 10.47 -24.74 -37.75
N HIS A 168 11.71 -24.58 -38.22
CA HIS A 168 12.88 -25.05 -37.48
C HIS A 168 14.09 -24.10 -37.45
N SER A 169 13.92 -22.81 -37.74
CA SER A 169 14.98 -21.86 -37.41
C SER A 169 14.49 -20.43 -37.19
N VAL A 170 15.06 -19.79 -36.16
CA VAL A 170 14.99 -18.35 -35.81
C VAL A 170 13.70 -18.00 -35.03
N ILE A 171 13.64 -17.83 -33.70
CA ILE A 171 14.52 -17.15 -32.71
C ILE A 171 14.23 -17.75 -31.32
N CYS A 172 15.25 -18.26 -30.65
CA CYS A 172 15.17 -18.63 -29.23
C CYS A 172 15.26 -17.34 -28.39
N ILE A 173 14.12 -16.84 -27.89
CA ILE A 173 14.11 -15.82 -26.84
C ILE A 173 14.30 -16.60 -25.53
N ASP A 174 15.46 -16.46 -24.89
CA ASP A 174 15.74 -16.90 -23.53
C ASP A 174 15.32 -18.34 -23.15
N LEU A 175 15.51 -19.33 -24.05
CA LEU A 175 15.28 -20.77 -23.80
C LEU A 175 13.79 -21.18 -23.64
N TRP A 176 12.86 -20.38 -24.15
CA TRP A 176 11.46 -20.78 -24.28
C TRP A 176 11.23 -21.54 -25.60
N GLU A 177 10.62 -22.73 -25.52
CA GLU A 177 10.22 -23.52 -26.68
C GLU A 177 8.75 -23.26 -27.00
N GLN A 178 8.48 -22.85 -28.24
CA GLN A 178 7.12 -22.72 -28.72
C GLN A 178 6.56 -24.10 -29.09
N ARG A 179 5.38 -24.44 -28.58
CA ARG A 179 4.65 -25.67 -28.86
C ARG A 179 3.20 -25.37 -29.25
N VAL A 180 2.54 -26.37 -29.83
CA VAL A 180 1.14 -26.32 -30.24
C VAL A 180 0.40 -27.46 -29.53
N ASP A 181 -0.76 -27.17 -28.94
CA ASP A 181 -1.59 -28.19 -28.29
C ASP A 181 -2.38 -29.03 -29.31
N GLN A 182 -3.11 -30.03 -28.84
CA GLN A 182 -3.92 -30.92 -29.70
C GLN A 182 -5.06 -30.18 -30.44
N ASN A 183 -5.40 -28.97 -30.00
CA ASN A 183 -6.45 -28.12 -30.57
C ASN A 183 -5.87 -26.98 -31.44
N GLY A 184 -4.57 -26.99 -31.74
CA GLY A 184 -3.92 -25.97 -32.56
C GLY A 184 -3.57 -24.66 -31.82
N ARG A 185 -3.70 -24.60 -30.49
CA ARG A 185 -3.36 -23.42 -29.69
C ARG A 185 -1.87 -23.39 -29.36
N LEU A 186 -1.27 -22.23 -29.56
CA LEU A 186 0.14 -21.96 -29.25
C LEU A 186 0.34 -21.83 -27.74
N TYR A 187 1.36 -22.52 -27.22
CA TYR A 187 1.85 -22.34 -25.86
C TYR A 187 3.38 -22.35 -25.84
N PHE A 188 3.99 -21.68 -24.88
CA PHE A 188 5.43 -21.53 -24.72
C PHE A 188 5.87 -22.31 -23.49
N VAL A 189 6.89 -23.14 -23.64
CA VAL A 189 7.46 -23.97 -22.59
C VAL A 189 8.75 -23.35 -22.11
N ASP A 190 8.79 -22.97 -20.84
CA ASP A 190 10.02 -22.61 -20.15
C ASP A 190 10.70 -23.89 -19.67
N HIS A 191 11.77 -24.31 -20.36
CA HIS A 191 12.50 -25.52 -20.00
C HIS A 191 13.29 -25.40 -18.69
N VAL A 192 13.48 -24.18 -18.18
CA VAL A 192 14.27 -23.91 -16.98
C VAL A 192 13.35 -23.83 -15.76
N GLU A 193 12.28 -23.03 -15.82
CA GLU A 193 11.29 -22.92 -14.74
C GLU A 193 10.23 -24.05 -14.77
N LYS A 194 10.30 -24.94 -15.77
CA LYS A 194 9.36 -26.06 -15.95
C LYS A 194 7.90 -25.63 -16.00
N ARG A 195 7.63 -24.45 -16.58
CA ARG A 195 6.28 -23.89 -16.73
C ARG A 195 5.89 -23.75 -18.20
N THR A 196 4.59 -23.61 -18.42
CA THR A 196 4.03 -23.32 -19.74
C THR A 196 3.23 -22.03 -19.68
N ALA A 197 3.33 -21.17 -20.69
CA ALA A 197 2.58 -19.94 -20.81
C ALA A 197 1.84 -19.89 -22.15
N TRP A 198 0.62 -19.34 -22.17
CA TRP A 198 -0.14 -19.16 -23.42
C TRP A 198 0.29 -17.91 -24.20
N GLU A 199 1.03 -17.01 -23.55
CA GLU A 199 1.52 -15.75 -24.11
C GLU A 199 3.01 -15.81 -24.43
N ARG A 200 3.43 -15.09 -25.49
CA ARG A 200 4.83 -15.01 -25.89
C ARG A 200 5.65 -14.27 -24.81
N PRO A 201 6.74 -14.86 -24.29
CA PRO A 201 7.58 -14.18 -23.31
C PRO A 201 8.20 -12.90 -23.88
N GLU A 202 7.97 -11.75 -23.22
CA GLU A 202 8.58 -10.47 -23.60
C GLU A 202 10.11 -10.49 -23.38
N PRO A 203 10.93 -9.92 -24.28
CA PRO A 203 12.37 -9.83 -24.05
C PRO A 203 12.66 -9.01 -22.78
N LEU A 204 13.76 -9.34 -22.08
CA LEU A 204 14.20 -8.56 -20.92
C LEU A 204 14.46 -7.09 -21.33
N PRO A 205 14.16 -6.11 -20.45
CA PRO A 205 14.49 -4.71 -20.70
C PRO A 205 15.99 -4.52 -20.93
N SER A 206 16.36 -3.47 -21.67
CA SER A 206 17.77 -3.17 -21.97
C SER A 206 18.60 -3.07 -20.70
N GLY A 207 19.77 -3.70 -20.69
CA GLY A 207 20.68 -3.73 -19.52
C GLY A 207 20.46 -4.91 -18.58
N TRP A 208 19.33 -5.61 -18.65
CA TRP A 208 19.03 -6.75 -17.79
C TRP A 208 19.51 -8.08 -18.38
N GLU A 209 20.09 -8.91 -17.51
CA GLU A 209 20.55 -10.26 -17.82
C GLU A 209 19.94 -11.26 -16.82
N ARG A 210 19.48 -12.41 -17.32
CA ARG A 210 19.11 -13.55 -16.49
C ARG A 210 20.36 -14.32 -16.05
N ARG A 211 20.46 -14.64 -14.76
CA ARG A 211 21.51 -15.48 -14.17
C ARG A 211 20.92 -16.60 -13.33
N VAL A 212 21.77 -17.56 -12.99
CA VAL A 212 21.43 -18.70 -12.13
C VAL A 212 22.43 -18.74 -10.99
N ASP A 213 21.93 -18.88 -9.77
CA ASP A 213 22.76 -18.97 -8.58
C ASP A 213 23.35 -20.39 -8.40
N PRO A 214 24.26 -20.61 -7.43
CA PRO A 214 24.84 -21.95 -7.19
C PRO A 214 23.82 -23.04 -6.81
N MET A 215 22.60 -22.66 -6.40
CA MET A 215 21.51 -23.57 -6.04
C MET A 215 20.58 -23.85 -7.23
N GLY A 216 20.88 -23.34 -8.42
CA GLY A 216 20.07 -23.52 -9.63
C GLY A 216 18.87 -22.58 -9.71
N ARG A 217 18.77 -21.57 -8.84
CA ARG A 217 17.66 -20.61 -8.82
C ARG A 217 17.93 -19.46 -9.78
N VAL A 218 16.90 -19.06 -10.51
CA VAL A 218 17.00 -17.96 -11.48
C VAL A 218 16.89 -16.61 -10.76
N TYR A 219 17.73 -15.65 -11.13
CA TYR A 219 17.65 -14.25 -10.72
C TYR A 219 18.08 -13.34 -11.87
N PHE A 220 17.83 -12.03 -11.75
CA PHE A 220 18.08 -11.06 -12.81
C PHE A 220 19.03 -9.97 -12.32
N VAL A 221 19.91 -9.52 -13.21
CA VAL A 221 20.94 -8.52 -12.94
C VAL A 221 20.85 -7.40 -13.95
N ASP A 222 20.74 -6.17 -13.48
CA ASP A 222 20.91 -4.98 -14.31
C ASP A 222 22.38 -4.57 -14.35
N HIS A 223 22.98 -4.59 -15.53
CA HIS A 223 24.38 -4.18 -15.75
C HIS A 223 24.59 -2.67 -15.70
N ILE A 224 23.53 -1.89 -15.86
CA ILE A 224 23.57 -0.42 -15.84
C ILE A 224 23.58 0.07 -14.40
N THR A 225 22.57 -0.30 -13.61
CA THR A 225 22.44 0.14 -12.21
C THR A 225 23.17 -0.76 -11.21
N ARG A 226 23.69 -1.91 -11.66
CA ARG A 226 24.28 -2.97 -10.80
C ARG A 226 23.31 -3.52 -9.77
N THR A 227 22.01 -3.47 -10.06
CA THR A 227 20.95 -3.98 -9.20
C THR A 227 20.62 -5.42 -9.55
N THR A 228 20.03 -6.13 -8.60
CA THR A 228 19.58 -7.51 -8.80
C THR A 228 18.18 -7.68 -8.26
N THR A 229 17.38 -8.53 -8.90
CA THR A 229 16.05 -8.92 -8.40
C THR A 229 15.77 -10.38 -8.70
N TRP A 230 14.91 -10.99 -7.90
CA TRP A 230 14.40 -12.35 -8.14
C TRP A 230 13.21 -12.35 -9.11
N GLN A 231 12.52 -11.22 -9.25
CA GLN A 231 11.41 -11.09 -10.20
C GLN A 231 11.92 -10.76 -11.60
N ARG A 232 11.33 -11.40 -12.62
CA ARG A 232 11.63 -11.04 -14.01
C ARG A 232 11.27 -9.57 -14.26
N PRO A 233 12.23 -8.73 -14.64
CA PRO A 233 11.98 -7.31 -14.88
C PRO A 233 11.14 -7.13 -16.15
N THR A 234 10.11 -6.29 -16.06
CA THR A 234 9.33 -5.79 -17.20
C THR A 234 9.60 -4.30 -17.39
N MET A 235 9.17 -3.72 -18.52
CA MET A 235 9.28 -2.27 -18.73
C MET A 235 8.53 -1.46 -17.66
N GLU A 236 7.47 -2.02 -17.08
CA GLU A 236 6.72 -1.40 -15.98
C GLU A 236 7.50 -1.45 -14.66
N THR A 237 8.04 -2.61 -14.27
CA THR A 237 8.82 -2.71 -13.01
C THR A 237 10.07 -1.85 -13.05
N VAL A 238 10.72 -1.73 -14.22
CA VAL A 238 11.87 -0.83 -14.42
C VAL A 238 11.47 0.62 -14.24
N ARG A 239 10.35 1.06 -14.83
CA ARG A 239 9.82 2.42 -14.65
C ARG A 239 9.50 2.73 -13.19
N ASN A 240 8.86 1.79 -12.48
CA ASN A 240 8.54 1.96 -11.05
C ASN A 240 9.80 2.10 -10.21
N TYR A 241 10.84 1.31 -10.52
CA TYR A 241 12.14 1.41 -9.86
C TYR A 241 12.86 2.74 -10.15
N GLU A 242 12.84 3.21 -11.39
CA GLU A 242 13.40 4.52 -11.76
C GLU A 242 12.71 5.65 -11.00
N GLN A 243 11.38 5.62 -10.89
CA GLN A 243 10.62 6.61 -10.11
C GLN A 243 10.99 6.57 -8.62
N TRP A 244 11.09 5.37 -8.03
CA TRP A 244 11.53 5.21 -6.64
C TRP A 244 12.95 5.75 -6.43
N GLN A 245 13.88 5.48 -7.35
CA GLN A 245 15.24 6.04 -7.33
C GLN A 245 15.24 7.57 -7.41
N HIS A 246 14.39 8.17 -8.25
CA HIS A 246 14.27 9.63 -8.34
C HIS A 246 13.76 10.23 -7.03
N GLN A 247 12.77 9.61 -6.39
CA GLN A 247 12.28 10.02 -5.07
C GLN A 247 13.38 9.90 -4.00
N ARG A 248 14.12 8.79 -4.01
CA ARG A 248 15.27 8.56 -3.12
C ARG A 248 16.37 9.63 -3.30
N ASN A 249 16.64 10.09 -4.52
CA ASN A 249 17.64 11.12 -4.77
C ASN A 249 17.24 12.50 -4.23
N GLN A 250 15.95 12.73 -3.97
CA GLN A 250 15.44 13.97 -3.37
C GLN A 250 15.46 13.97 -1.82
N LEU A 251 15.96 12.89 -1.19
CA LEU A 251 15.91 12.70 0.26
C LEU A 251 16.72 13.72 1.08
N GLN A 252 17.68 14.43 0.47
CA GLN A 252 18.43 15.48 1.19
C GLN A 252 17.50 16.62 1.69
N GLY A 253 16.46 16.97 0.92
CA GLY A 253 15.45 17.95 1.36
C GLY A 253 14.47 17.36 2.38
N ALA A 254 14.09 16.08 2.19
CA ALA A 254 13.18 15.38 3.09
C ALA A 254 13.78 15.17 4.50
N MET A 255 15.09 14.93 4.61
CA MET A 255 15.77 14.72 5.89
C MET A 255 15.70 15.96 6.80
N GLN A 256 15.72 17.17 6.24
CA GLN A 256 15.58 18.40 7.03
C GLN A 256 14.18 18.52 7.65
N GLN A 257 13.13 18.24 6.88
CA GLN A 257 11.76 18.22 7.37
C GLN A 257 11.54 17.07 8.35
N PHE A 258 12.10 15.90 8.07
CA PHE A 258 12.07 14.73 8.95
C PHE A 258 12.71 15.04 10.32
N ASN A 259 13.82 15.77 10.34
CA ASN A 259 14.49 16.18 11.58
C ASN A 259 13.65 17.15 12.43
N GLN A 260 12.68 17.85 11.84
CA GLN A 260 11.76 18.75 12.54
C GLN A 260 10.57 17.99 13.18
N ARG A 261 10.41 16.69 12.91
CA ARG A 261 9.31 15.91 13.47
C ARG A 261 9.44 15.72 14.99
N PHE A 262 8.31 15.63 15.69
CA PHE A 262 8.25 15.52 17.15
C PHE A 262 7.05 14.68 17.63
N ILE A 263 7.02 14.29 18.91
CA ILE A 263 5.84 13.63 19.53
C ILE A 263 5.15 14.53 20.55
N PHE A 264 5.85 15.46 21.23
CA PHE A 264 5.21 16.48 22.06
C PHE A 264 5.96 17.81 21.96
N GLY A 265 5.22 18.91 21.88
CA GLY A 265 5.77 20.28 21.92
C GLY A 265 5.93 20.76 23.37
N VAL A 266 7.12 20.62 23.95
CA VAL A 266 7.58 21.47 25.07
C VAL A 266 9.01 21.88 24.76
N ASN A 267 9.27 23.19 24.88
CA ASN A 267 10.56 23.85 24.76
C ASN A 267 11.75 22.95 25.11
N GLY A 268 12.50 22.53 24.09
CA GLY A 268 13.83 21.92 24.23
C GLY A 268 13.92 20.40 24.09
N VAL A 269 12.82 19.66 23.91
CA VAL A 269 12.90 18.21 23.69
C VAL A 269 12.34 17.80 22.33
N SER A 270 13.22 17.77 21.33
CA SER A 270 12.95 17.10 20.07
C SER A 270 12.70 15.62 20.34
N GLY A 271 11.53 15.07 19.98
CA GLY A 271 11.21 13.65 20.15
C GLY A 271 12.12 12.67 19.38
N ASN A 272 13.15 13.20 18.72
CA ASN A 272 14.13 12.51 17.90
C ASN A 272 15.52 12.38 18.61
N SER A 273 15.73 13.03 19.77
CA SER A 273 16.98 12.90 20.55
C SER A 273 17.04 11.58 21.33
N ASP A 274 18.26 11.06 21.56
CA ASP A 274 18.48 9.95 22.49
C ASP A 274 18.12 10.38 23.91
N TRP A 275 16.92 10.01 24.36
CA TRP A 275 16.47 10.26 25.74
C TRP A 275 17.39 9.63 26.79
N SER A 276 18.17 8.60 26.43
CA SER A 276 19.18 7.98 27.29
C SER A 276 20.38 8.88 27.61
N ASN A 277 20.64 9.93 26.82
CA ASN A 277 21.83 10.78 26.98
C ASN A 277 21.61 12.02 27.87
N GLN A 278 20.38 12.37 28.25
CA GLN A 278 20.10 13.63 28.95
C GLN A 278 20.37 13.62 30.46
N LEU A 279 20.97 12.55 31.01
CA LEU A 279 21.35 12.50 32.43
C LEU A 279 22.83 12.79 32.71
N GLN A 280 23.66 13.08 31.70
CA GLN A 280 25.13 13.13 31.91
C GLN A 280 25.80 14.51 31.81
N ASP A 281 25.18 15.56 31.24
CA ASP A 281 25.91 16.83 31.02
C ASP A 281 25.37 18.09 31.75
N GLN A 282 26.35 18.84 32.26
CA GLN A 282 26.34 19.86 33.31
C GLN A 282 25.60 21.16 32.98
N VAL A 283 24.75 21.66 33.89
CA VAL A 283 24.33 23.08 33.98
C VAL A 283 24.18 23.50 35.46
N PRO A 284 24.58 24.72 35.88
CA PRO A 284 24.66 25.11 37.30
C PRO A 284 23.30 25.31 37.97
N ALA A 285 23.29 25.13 39.29
CA ALA A 285 22.16 25.23 40.19
C ALA A 285 21.37 26.54 40.05
N THR A 286 20.13 26.44 39.55
CA THR A 286 19.01 27.29 39.99
C THR A 286 17.72 26.47 39.92
N GLU A 287 16.88 26.67 40.93
CA GLU A 287 15.68 25.90 41.26
C GLU A 287 14.72 25.72 40.07
N ASN A 288 14.77 24.56 39.42
CA ASN A 288 13.71 24.08 38.54
C ASN A 288 13.30 22.69 39.01
N LYS A 289 12.01 22.52 39.34
CA LYS A 289 11.38 21.23 39.66
C LYS A 289 11.70 20.25 38.53
N GLN A 290 12.65 19.35 38.79
CA GLN A 290 13.03 18.26 37.90
C GLN A 290 11.78 17.41 37.63
N PHE A 291 11.40 17.28 36.36
CA PHE A 291 10.31 16.40 35.95
C PHE A 291 10.74 14.94 36.13
N ASP A 292 10.15 14.26 37.12
CA ASP A 292 10.38 12.85 37.38
C ASP A 292 9.29 12.02 36.68
N PRO A 293 9.64 11.14 35.71
CA PRO A 293 8.67 10.35 34.94
C PRO A 293 7.82 9.38 35.78
N LEU A 294 8.17 9.16 37.06
CA LEU A 294 7.39 8.35 38.01
C LEU A 294 6.49 9.19 38.93
N GLY A 295 6.31 10.48 38.66
CA GLY A 295 5.59 11.41 39.56
C GLY A 295 6.43 11.78 40.79
N PRO A 296 5.88 12.47 41.80
CA PRO A 296 6.62 12.76 43.03
C PRO A 296 6.89 11.48 43.83
N LEU A 297 8.03 11.43 44.53
CA LEU A 297 8.30 10.35 45.47
C LEU A 297 7.22 10.32 46.59
N PRO A 298 6.87 9.13 47.12
CA PRO A 298 5.92 9.04 48.22
C PRO A 298 6.37 9.89 49.41
N HIS A 299 5.42 10.39 50.20
CA HIS A 299 5.73 11.29 51.31
C HIS A 299 6.77 10.69 52.27
N GLY A 300 7.86 11.44 52.51
CA GLY A 300 8.98 11.01 53.36
C GLY A 300 10.11 10.29 52.61
N TRP A 301 10.07 10.19 51.29
CA TRP A 301 11.16 9.64 50.47
C TRP A 301 11.95 10.73 49.73
N GLU A 302 13.27 10.57 49.64
CA GLU A 302 14.20 11.45 48.93
C GLU A 302 15.09 10.63 47.98
N LYS A 303 15.24 11.09 46.75
CA LYS A 303 16.19 10.54 45.77
C LYS A 303 17.56 11.16 46.00
N ARG A 304 18.60 10.34 46.16
CA ARG A 304 19.99 10.77 46.29
C ARG A 304 20.88 10.02 45.31
N THR A 305 22.08 10.55 45.09
CA THR A 305 23.09 9.95 44.23
C THR A 305 24.37 9.77 45.04
N ASP A 306 25.00 8.59 44.96
CA ASP A 306 26.29 8.33 45.61
C ASP A 306 27.46 9.00 44.85
N SER A 307 28.67 8.93 45.41
CA SER A 307 29.88 9.46 44.79
C SER A 307 30.24 8.81 43.45
N ASN A 308 29.61 7.69 43.10
CA ASN A 308 29.83 6.94 41.87
C ASN A 308 28.69 7.17 40.86
N GLY A 309 27.77 8.12 41.12
CA GLY A 309 26.66 8.43 40.22
C GLY A 309 25.48 7.46 40.33
N ARG A 310 25.47 6.53 41.29
CA ARG A 310 24.37 5.57 41.49
C ARG A 310 23.27 6.19 42.34
N VAL A 311 22.04 6.08 41.86
CA VAL A 311 20.86 6.57 42.57
C VAL A 311 20.48 5.61 43.70
N TYR A 312 20.17 6.16 44.87
CA TYR A 312 19.58 5.45 46.01
C TYR A 312 18.47 6.31 46.62
N PHE A 313 17.53 5.68 47.31
CA PHE A 313 16.36 6.32 47.89
C PHE A 313 16.43 6.26 49.41
N VAL A 314 16.18 7.41 50.05
CA VAL A 314 16.22 7.58 51.50
C VAL A 314 14.81 7.77 52.01
N GLN A 315 14.38 6.95 52.97
CA GLN A 315 13.12 7.14 53.67
C GLN A 315 13.38 7.85 55.00
N HIS A 316 12.97 9.11 55.10
CA HIS A 316 13.22 9.95 56.29
C HIS A 316 12.46 9.49 57.53
N THR A 317 11.28 8.89 57.35
CA THR A 317 10.42 8.46 58.46
C THR A 317 11.00 7.27 59.22
N THR A 318 11.59 6.32 58.49
CA THR A 318 12.18 5.08 59.01
C THR A 318 13.71 5.14 59.10
N ARG A 319 14.32 6.18 58.53
CA ARG A 319 15.77 6.37 58.40
C ARG A 319 16.47 5.21 57.69
N THR A 320 15.80 4.60 56.73
CA THR A 320 16.34 3.51 55.90
C THR A 320 16.74 4.03 54.52
N THR A 321 17.68 3.34 53.88
CA THR A 321 18.06 3.59 52.50
C THR A 321 17.89 2.32 51.68
N GLN A 322 17.55 2.47 50.40
CA GLN A 322 17.43 1.36 49.45
C GLN A 322 17.89 1.80 48.06
N TRP A 323 18.19 0.82 47.20
CA TRP A 323 18.67 1.09 45.84
C TRP A 323 17.53 1.12 44.83
N GLU A 324 16.47 0.39 45.12
CA GLU A 324 15.28 0.28 44.32
C GLU A 324 14.32 1.46 44.60
N ASP A 325 13.65 1.96 43.56
CA ASP A 325 12.71 3.05 43.71
C ASP A 325 11.49 2.61 44.55
N PRO A 326 11.10 3.33 45.62
CA PRO A 326 9.94 2.96 46.43
C PRO A 326 8.63 2.94 45.63
N ARG A 327 8.57 3.61 44.47
CA ARG A 327 7.41 3.60 43.56
C ARG A 327 7.32 2.33 42.72
N THR A 328 8.41 1.57 42.60
CA THR A 328 8.44 0.29 41.89
C THR A 328 8.21 -0.90 42.81
N GLN A 329 8.22 -0.69 44.13
CA GLN A 329 8.02 -1.73 45.12
C GLN A 329 6.54 -1.80 45.59
N GLY A 330 5.84 -2.86 45.19
CA GLY A 330 4.59 -3.31 45.85
C GLY A 330 3.25 -2.78 45.30
N LEU A 331 3.23 -1.92 44.29
CA LEU A 331 2.00 -1.44 43.62
C LEU A 331 1.87 -1.82 42.14
N LEU A 332 2.99 -2.15 41.50
CA LEU A 332 3.01 -2.68 40.13
C LEU A 332 3.08 -4.20 40.21
N ASN A 333 1.90 -4.83 40.32
CA ASN A 333 1.80 -6.29 40.19
C ASN A 333 2.35 -6.67 38.80
N GLU A 334 3.22 -7.68 38.72
CA GLU A 334 3.81 -8.19 37.45
C GLU A 334 2.73 -8.67 36.45
N LYS A 335 1.50 -8.86 36.93
CA LYS A 335 0.37 -9.26 36.10
C LYS A 335 -0.12 -8.07 35.25
N PRO A 336 -0.32 -8.28 33.94
CA PRO A 336 -0.89 -7.27 33.05
C PRO A 336 -2.27 -6.82 33.54
N LEU A 337 -2.66 -5.59 33.21
CA LEU A 337 -4.04 -5.12 33.45
C LEU A 337 -5.02 -6.00 32.67
N PRO A 338 -6.26 -6.18 33.18
CA PRO A 338 -7.30 -6.87 32.42
C PRO A 338 -7.54 -6.18 31.08
N GLU A 339 -8.06 -6.93 30.11
CA GLU A 339 -8.34 -6.40 28.78
C GLU A 339 -9.26 -5.16 28.86
N GLY A 340 -8.88 -4.11 28.13
CA GLY A 340 -9.59 -2.83 28.14
C GLY A 340 -9.37 -1.95 29.38
N TRP A 341 -8.45 -2.30 30.29
CA TRP A 341 -8.08 -1.44 31.43
C TRP A 341 -6.71 -0.79 31.23
N GLU A 342 -6.64 0.54 31.30
CA GLU A 342 -5.41 1.33 31.23
C GLU A 342 -5.09 1.93 32.61
N MET A 343 -3.82 2.03 32.98
CA MET A 343 -3.39 2.80 34.16
C MET A 343 -2.79 4.13 33.70
N ARG A 344 -3.20 5.21 34.37
CA ARG A 344 -2.76 6.58 34.13
C ARG A 344 -2.36 7.24 35.43
N PHE A 345 -1.84 8.46 35.34
CA PHE A 345 -1.50 9.29 36.50
C PHE A 345 -2.17 10.65 36.41
N THR A 346 -2.64 11.18 37.53
CA THR A 346 -3.09 12.58 37.61
C THR A 346 -1.89 13.52 37.43
N VAL A 347 -2.16 14.83 37.29
CA VAL A 347 -1.11 15.86 37.28
C VAL A 347 -0.22 15.85 38.54
N ASP A 348 -0.76 15.33 39.64
CA ASP A 348 -0.06 15.16 40.92
C ASP A 348 0.64 13.80 41.04
N GLY A 349 0.65 12.99 39.98
CA GLY A 349 1.30 11.68 39.93
C GLY A 349 0.54 10.57 40.67
N ILE A 350 -0.76 10.74 40.92
CA ILE A 350 -1.58 9.70 41.57
C ILE A 350 -2.07 8.72 40.50
N PRO A 351 -1.81 7.41 40.62
CA PRO A 351 -2.31 6.44 39.66
C PRO A 351 -3.84 6.39 39.67
N TYR A 352 -4.45 6.28 38.49
CA TYR A 352 -5.86 5.98 38.30
C TYR A 352 -6.00 5.03 37.11
N PHE A 353 -7.15 4.39 36.99
CA PHE A 353 -7.41 3.32 36.04
C PHE A 353 -8.57 3.73 35.14
N VAL A 354 -8.41 3.51 33.84
CA VAL A 354 -9.40 3.80 32.80
C VAL A 354 -9.93 2.47 32.28
N ASP A 355 -11.22 2.24 32.46
CA ASP A 355 -11.94 1.11 31.86
C ASP A 355 -12.47 1.55 30.50
N HIS A 356 -11.77 1.20 29.43
CA HIS A 356 -12.18 1.47 28.05
C HIS A 356 -13.44 0.71 27.64
N ASN A 357 -13.73 -0.44 28.26
CA ASN A 357 -14.93 -1.22 27.96
C ASN A 357 -16.19 -0.46 28.43
N ARG A 358 -16.08 0.20 29.59
CA ARG A 358 -17.17 0.99 30.17
C ARG A 358 -17.04 2.50 29.91
N ARG A 359 -15.99 2.92 29.22
CA ARG A 359 -15.60 4.33 29.01
C ARG A 359 -15.63 5.13 30.32
N ALA A 360 -15.09 4.53 31.39
CA ALA A 360 -15.12 5.06 32.75
C ALA A 360 -13.72 5.13 33.35
N THR A 361 -13.56 5.89 34.44
CA THR A 361 -12.31 5.96 35.20
C THR A 361 -12.56 5.64 36.67
N THR A 362 -11.55 5.13 37.37
CA THR A 362 -11.60 4.79 38.79
C THR A 362 -10.21 4.87 39.40
N TYR A 363 -10.08 5.14 40.70
CA TYR A 363 -8.80 5.03 41.41
C TYR A 363 -8.52 3.59 41.88
N ILE A 364 -9.45 2.66 41.67
CA ILE A 364 -9.36 1.28 42.10
C ILE A 364 -8.62 0.46 41.05
N ASP A 365 -7.50 -0.16 41.43
CA ASP A 365 -6.77 -1.08 40.56
C ASP A 365 -7.62 -2.33 40.31
N PRO A 366 -8.00 -2.62 39.06
CA PRO A 366 -8.86 -3.76 38.72
C PRO A 366 -8.21 -5.12 39.02
N ARG A 367 -6.89 -5.18 39.20
CA ARG A 367 -6.15 -6.41 39.49
C ARG A 367 -6.10 -6.72 40.98
N THR A 368 -6.10 -5.68 41.81
CA THR A 368 -5.84 -5.82 43.25
C THR A 368 -7.00 -5.36 44.13
N GLY A 369 -7.96 -4.63 43.58
CA GLY A 369 -9.05 -4.00 44.31
C GLY A 369 -8.60 -2.86 45.24
N LYS A 370 -7.32 -2.47 45.22
CA LYS A 370 -6.78 -1.40 46.04
C LYS A 370 -6.99 -0.06 45.37
N SER A 371 -7.47 0.93 46.13
CA SER A 371 -7.59 2.29 45.63
C SER A 371 -6.27 3.04 45.77
N SER A 372 -5.86 3.73 44.71
CA SER A 372 -4.75 4.68 44.72
C SER A 372 -5.09 5.99 45.44
N LEU A 373 -6.39 6.25 45.67
CA LEU A 373 -6.89 7.41 46.41
C LEU A 373 -8.26 7.14 47.05
N GLU A 374 -8.48 7.54 48.30
CA GLU A 374 -9.83 7.55 48.90
C GLU A 374 -10.52 8.89 48.58
N ASN A 375 -11.68 8.85 47.91
CA ASN A 375 -12.51 10.02 47.56
C ASN A 375 -11.85 11.08 46.65
N GLY A 376 -11.23 10.66 45.54
CA GLY A 376 -10.69 11.57 44.52
C GLY A 376 -11.75 12.22 43.61
N PRO A 377 -11.43 13.35 42.96
CA PRO A 377 -12.31 13.98 41.98
C PRO A 377 -12.62 13.03 40.81
N GLN A 378 -13.82 13.12 40.25
CA GLN A 378 -14.25 12.30 39.11
C GLN A 378 -13.44 12.71 37.87
N ILE A 379 -12.61 11.81 37.34
CA ILE A 379 -11.79 12.08 36.16
C ILE A 379 -12.61 11.76 34.90
N THR A 380 -12.86 12.76 34.06
CA THR A 380 -13.53 12.55 32.77
C THR A 380 -12.67 11.67 31.85
N TYR A 381 -13.28 10.72 31.16
CA TYR A 381 -12.62 9.92 30.13
C TYR A 381 -12.09 10.84 29.02
N VAL A 382 -10.77 10.85 28.81
CA VAL A 382 -10.11 11.58 27.70
C VAL A 382 -9.20 10.59 26.96
N ARG A 383 -9.18 10.60 25.63
CA ARG A 383 -8.16 9.88 24.85
C ARG A 383 -6.84 10.64 24.92
N ASP A 384 -6.08 10.43 25.99
CA ASP A 384 -4.82 11.12 26.24
C ASP A 384 -3.64 10.35 25.63
N PHE A 385 -3.36 10.63 24.34
CA PHE A 385 -2.22 10.07 23.62
C PHE A 385 -0.90 10.31 24.37
N LYS A 386 -0.78 11.45 25.08
CA LYS A 386 0.42 11.78 25.85
C LYS A 386 0.67 10.83 27.01
N ALA A 387 -0.37 10.53 27.78
CA ALA A 387 -0.29 9.56 28.87
C ALA A 387 0.11 8.17 28.34
N LYS A 388 -0.51 7.71 27.25
CA LYS A 388 -0.19 6.41 26.62
C LYS A 388 1.28 6.33 26.19
N VAL A 389 1.78 7.38 25.52
CA VAL A 389 3.20 7.43 25.09
C VAL A 389 4.13 7.42 26.29
N GLN A 390 3.83 8.18 27.35
CA GLN A 390 4.66 8.19 28.56
C GLN A 390 4.72 6.81 29.22
N TYR A 391 3.57 6.13 29.33
CA TYR A 391 3.49 4.78 29.87
C TYR A 391 4.26 3.77 29.01
N PHE A 392 4.14 3.84 27.69
CA PHE A 392 4.92 3.02 26.77
C PHE A 392 6.42 3.25 26.93
N ARG A 393 6.86 4.52 27.00
CA ARG A 393 8.27 4.89 27.18
C ARG A 393 8.83 4.38 28.49
N PHE A 394 8.04 4.41 29.56
CA PHE A 394 8.41 3.83 30.85
C PHE A 394 8.77 2.34 30.71
N TRP A 395 7.93 1.55 30.04
CA TRP A 395 8.22 0.13 29.83
C TRP A 395 9.46 -0.12 28.96
N CYS A 396 9.66 0.67 27.90
CA CYS A 396 10.90 0.58 27.12
C CYS A 396 12.15 0.86 27.97
N GLN A 397 12.08 1.81 28.91
CA GLN A 397 13.18 2.09 29.83
C GLN A 397 13.42 0.93 30.80
N GLN A 398 12.36 0.32 31.36
CA GLN A 398 12.49 -0.85 32.24
C GLN A 398 13.08 -2.06 31.53
N LEU A 399 12.80 -2.22 30.24
CA LEU A 399 13.32 -3.29 29.39
C LEU A 399 14.70 -2.99 28.78
N SER A 400 15.24 -1.79 29.00
CA SER A 400 16.51 -1.36 28.42
C SER A 400 17.67 -2.13 29.06
N MET A 401 18.60 -2.54 28.21
CA MET A 401 19.77 -3.31 28.62
C MET A 401 20.99 -2.37 28.72
N PRO A 402 21.91 -2.58 29.69
CA PRO A 402 23.10 -1.76 29.84
C PRO A 402 24.06 -1.94 28.64
N GLN A 403 25.06 -1.07 28.54
CA GLN A 403 26.04 -1.04 27.43
C GLN A 403 25.42 -0.64 26.07
N HIS A 404 26.20 -0.80 25.00
CA HIS A 404 25.82 -0.43 23.64
C HIS A 404 26.13 -1.55 22.65
N ILE A 405 25.39 -1.62 21.55
CA ILE A 405 25.75 -2.42 20.37
C ILE A 405 26.27 -1.53 19.25
N LYS A 406 27.25 -2.02 18.51
CA LYS A 406 27.82 -1.32 17.36
C LYS A 406 27.25 -1.88 16.07
N ILE A 407 26.70 -1.02 15.22
CA ILE A 407 26.18 -1.37 13.90
C ILE A 407 27.00 -0.58 12.87
N THR A 408 27.83 -1.29 12.11
CA THR A 408 28.76 -0.71 11.13
C THR A 408 28.26 -0.91 9.71
N VAL A 409 27.75 0.12 9.06
CA VAL A 409 27.04 0.00 7.78
C VAL A 409 27.60 0.99 6.77
N THR A 410 27.66 0.64 5.49
CA THR A 410 28.02 1.58 4.43
C THR A 410 26.77 2.16 3.77
N ARG A 411 26.85 3.40 3.26
CA ARG A 411 25.72 4.04 2.57
C ARG A 411 25.31 3.32 1.28
N LYS A 412 26.23 2.57 0.65
CA LYS A 412 25.99 1.87 -0.62
C LYS A 412 25.25 0.55 -0.43
N THR A 413 25.55 -0.19 0.65
CA THR A 413 24.96 -1.50 0.97
C THR A 413 24.18 -1.43 2.28
N LEU A 414 23.52 -0.28 2.52
CA LEU A 414 22.88 0.04 3.79
C LEU A 414 21.88 -1.04 4.23
N PHE A 415 21.07 -1.55 3.30
CA PHE A 415 20.07 -2.57 3.59
C PHE A 415 20.70 -3.90 3.95
N GLU A 416 21.62 -4.42 3.11
CA GLU A 416 22.31 -5.69 3.34
C GLU A 416 23.15 -5.68 4.61
N ASP A 417 23.94 -4.62 4.84
CA ASP A 417 24.81 -4.50 6.01
C ASP A 417 23.98 -4.44 7.31
N SER A 418 22.84 -3.73 7.27
CA SER A 418 21.90 -3.63 8.39
C SER A 418 21.20 -4.97 8.63
N PHE A 419 20.75 -5.64 7.56
CA PHE A 419 20.14 -6.96 7.63
C PHE A 419 21.06 -7.98 8.30
N GLN A 420 22.30 -8.10 7.82
CA GLN A 420 23.26 -9.06 8.38
C GLN A 420 23.53 -8.79 9.86
N GLN A 421 23.74 -7.53 10.25
CA GLN A 421 24.05 -7.21 11.63
C GLN A 421 22.87 -7.39 12.57
N ILE A 422 21.70 -6.82 12.26
CA ILE A 422 20.51 -6.95 13.14
C ILE A 422 20.10 -8.41 13.31
N MET A 423 20.21 -9.22 12.26
CA MET A 423 19.88 -10.64 12.34
C MET A 423 20.95 -11.47 13.06
N SER A 424 22.21 -11.00 13.10
CA SER A 424 23.28 -11.65 13.86
C SER A 424 23.19 -11.43 15.38
N PHE A 425 22.58 -10.31 15.81
CA PHE A 425 22.41 -10.02 17.23
C PHE A 425 21.29 -10.86 17.85
N ASN A 426 21.46 -11.17 19.14
CA ASN A 426 20.35 -11.63 19.97
C ASN A 426 19.32 -10.50 20.08
N ALA A 427 18.04 -10.84 19.99
CA ALA A 427 16.95 -9.87 20.05
C ALA A 427 16.97 -8.98 21.31
N GLN A 428 17.40 -9.52 22.46
CA GLN A 428 17.50 -8.74 23.69
C GLN A 428 18.61 -7.69 23.65
N ASP A 429 19.70 -7.95 22.91
CA ASP A 429 20.80 -7.00 22.76
C ASP A 429 20.40 -5.79 21.92
N LEU A 430 19.38 -5.92 21.06
CA LEU A 430 18.80 -4.81 20.30
C LEU A 430 18.10 -3.76 21.18
N ARG A 431 17.90 -4.06 22.48
CA ARG A 431 17.39 -3.13 23.51
C ARG A 431 18.48 -2.31 24.20
N ARG A 432 19.75 -2.60 23.91
CA ARG A 432 20.90 -1.78 24.34
C ARG A 432 20.97 -0.51 23.53
N ARG A 433 21.73 0.47 24.01
CA ARG A 433 21.98 1.71 23.25
C ARG A 433 22.60 1.39 21.89
N LEU A 434 22.09 2.00 20.83
CA LEU A 434 22.58 1.81 19.48
C LEU A 434 23.75 2.75 19.21
N TRP A 435 24.83 2.23 18.66
CA TRP A 435 25.95 3.01 18.16
C TRP A 435 26.13 2.72 16.67
N ILE A 436 25.69 3.66 15.83
CA ILE A 436 25.75 3.50 14.37
C ILE A 436 27.04 4.10 13.83
N ILE A 437 27.73 3.36 12.97
CA ILE A 437 29.01 3.75 12.39
C ILE A 437 28.90 3.65 10.87
N PHE A 438 29.11 4.78 10.19
CA PHE A 438 29.35 4.83 8.75
C PHE A 438 30.87 4.88 8.50
N PRO A 439 31.51 3.81 7.99
CA PRO A 439 32.95 3.79 7.79
C PRO A 439 33.44 4.93 6.90
N GLY A 440 34.47 5.65 7.37
CA GLY A 440 35.06 6.78 6.65
C GLY A 440 34.37 8.12 6.90
N GLU A 441 33.34 8.17 7.75
CA GLU A 441 32.64 9.39 8.13
C GLU A 441 32.90 9.71 9.62
N GLU A 442 33.31 10.95 9.92
CA GLU A 442 33.44 11.41 11.30
C GLU A 442 32.06 11.77 11.86
N GLY A 443 31.45 10.85 12.60
CA GLY A 443 30.19 11.06 13.31
C GLY A 443 30.37 10.85 14.81
N LEU A 444 30.19 11.90 15.62
CA LEU A 444 30.02 11.78 17.07
C LEU A 444 28.57 11.37 17.34
N ASP A 445 28.35 10.13 17.77
CA ASP A 445 26.99 9.56 17.92
C ASP A 445 26.27 10.03 19.19
N TYR A 446 25.92 11.32 19.21
CA TYR A 446 24.96 11.91 20.14
C TYR A 446 23.50 11.65 19.68
N GLY A 447 23.26 10.55 18.96
CA GLY A 447 21.94 10.16 18.44
C GLY A 447 21.56 10.77 17.09
N GLY A 448 22.40 11.60 16.48
CA GLY A 448 22.20 12.12 15.11
C GLY A 448 22.36 11.06 14.03
N VAL A 449 23.40 10.24 14.14
CA VAL A 449 23.73 9.19 13.17
C VAL A 449 22.66 8.08 13.23
N ALA A 450 22.22 7.70 14.43
CA ALA A 450 21.13 6.75 14.60
C ALA A 450 19.82 7.20 13.92
N ARG A 451 19.46 8.48 14.04
CA ARG A 451 18.27 9.03 13.36
C ARG A 451 18.36 8.93 11.85
N GLU A 452 19.51 9.32 11.29
CA GLU A 452 19.76 9.22 9.87
C GLU A 452 19.69 7.78 9.38
N TRP A 453 20.24 6.84 10.16
CA TRP A 453 20.17 5.42 9.84
C TRP A 453 18.73 4.90 9.79
N PHE A 454 17.89 5.20 10.78
CA PHE A 454 16.47 4.82 10.74
C PHE A 454 15.74 5.44 9.55
N PHE A 455 16.00 6.72 9.25
CA PHE A 455 15.42 7.40 8.10
C PHE A 455 15.81 6.74 6.77
N LEU A 456 17.10 6.55 6.53
CA LEU A 456 17.61 5.98 5.28
C LEU A 456 17.18 4.51 5.13
N LEU A 457 17.34 3.70 6.18
CA LEU A 457 16.98 2.29 6.14
C LEU A 457 15.47 2.10 5.94
N SER A 458 14.64 3.00 6.48
CA SER A 458 13.20 2.99 6.25
C SER A 458 12.82 3.25 4.78
N HIS A 459 13.64 3.95 4.01
CA HIS A 459 13.42 4.05 2.57
C HIS A 459 13.88 2.79 1.84
N GLU A 460 15.03 2.22 2.21
CA GLU A 460 15.57 1.00 1.56
C GLU A 460 14.64 -0.21 1.65
N VAL A 461 13.92 -0.38 2.77
CA VAL A 461 12.94 -1.47 2.94
C VAL A 461 11.84 -1.44 1.88
N LEU A 462 11.57 -0.28 1.29
CA LEU A 462 10.55 -0.10 0.24
C LEU A 462 11.11 -0.27 -1.18
N ASN A 463 12.37 -0.66 -1.33
CA ASN A 463 12.96 -0.88 -2.65
C ASN A 463 12.21 -2.04 -3.36
N PRO A 464 11.55 -1.77 -4.50
CA PRO A 464 10.72 -2.75 -5.19
C PRO A 464 11.54 -3.94 -5.71
N MET A 465 12.87 -3.82 -5.84
CA MET A 465 13.75 -4.92 -6.27
C MET A 465 13.83 -6.06 -5.24
N TYR A 466 13.58 -5.81 -3.95
CA TYR A 466 13.53 -6.88 -2.95
C TYR A 466 12.22 -7.68 -3.01
N CYS A 467 11.22 -7.18 -3.75
CA CYS A 467 9.89 -7.80 -3.92
C CYS A 467 9.12 -7.99 -2.60
N LEU A 468 9.40 -7.19 -1.56
CA LEU A 468 8.77 -7.34 -0.23
C LEU A 468 7.45 -6.61 -0.13
N PHE A 469 7.38 -5.38 -0.66
CA PHE A 469 6.19 -4.55 -0.64
C PHE A 469 5.77 -4.18 -2.06
N GLU A 470 4.50 -3.90 -2.21
CA GLU A 470 3.91 -3.34 -3.43
C GLU A 470 2.99 -2.18 -3.06
N TYR A 471 2.72 -1.32 -4.03
CA TYR A 471 1.70 -0.27 -3.87
C TYR A 471 0.33 -0.87 -4.16
N ALA A 472 -0.64 -0.61 -3.28
CA ALA A 472 -2.00 -1.12 -3.42
C ALA A 472 -2.78 -0.52 -4.62
N GLY A 473 -2.32 0.62 -5.15
CA GLY A 473 -2.90 1.30 -6.32
C GLY A 473 -1.85 1.70 -7.35
N LYS A 474 -2.28 2.42 -8.40
CA LYS A 474 -1.42 2.88 -9.51
C LYS A 474 -0.39 3.94 -9.10
N ASP A 475 -0.50 4.48 -7.89
CA ASP A 475 0.34 5.55 -7.37
C ASP A 475 1.00 5.17 -6.03
N ASN A 476 2.13 5.80 -5.71
CA ASN A 476 3.03 5.48 -4.58
C ASN A 476 2.45 5.80 -3.18
N TYR A 477 1.13 5.67 -2.99
CA TYR A 477 0.43 6.22 -1.83
C TYR A 477 0.25 5.23 -0.67
N CYS A 478 -0.04 3.96 -0.97
CA CYS A 478 -0.43 2.97 0.03
C CYS A 478 0.40 1.70 -0.13
N LEU A 479 1.31 1.44 0.81
CA LEU A 479 2.17 0.25 0.79
C LEU A 479 1.49 -0.93 1.49
N GLN A 480 1.55 -2.09 0.83
CA GLN A 480 1.12 -3.37 1.39
C GLN A 480 2.19 -4.43 1.17
N ILE A 481 2.13 -5.51 1.96
CA ILE A 481 2.99 -6.68 1.76
C ILE A 481 2.68 -7.25 0.38
N ASN A 482 3.70 -7.51 -0.43
CA ASN A 482 3.54 -8.16 -1.72
C ASN A 482 3.23 -9.66 -1.52
N PRO A 483 2.05 -10.16 -1.96
CA PRO A 483 1.71 -11.58 -1.87
C PRO A 483 2.66 -12.47 -2.68
N ALA A 484 3.28 -11.93 -3.74
CA ALA A 484 4.29 -12.60 -4.56
C ALA A 484 5.71 -12.51 -3.99
N SER A 485 5.89 -12.03 -2.76
CA SER A 485 7.22 -11.91 -2.13
C SER A 485 7.98 -13.23 -2.01
N TYR A 486 7.29 -14.38 -2.04
CA TYR A 486 7.91 -15.72 -2.08
C TYR A 486 8.86 -15.92 -3.27
N ILE A 487 8.76 -15.09 -4.31
CA ILE A 487 9.73 -15.07 -5.42
C ILE A 487 11.15 -14.80 -4.91
N ASN A 488 11.28 -14.03 -3.82
CA ASN A 488 12.50 -13.89 -3.07
C ASN A 488 12.58 -15.01 -2.02
N PRO A 489 13.52 -15.97 -2.15
CA PRO A 489 13.60 -17.13 -1.27
C PRO A 489 13.91 -16.78 0.19
N ASP A 490 14.48 -15.59 0.45
CA ASP A 490 14.79 -15.10 1.79
C ASP A 490 13.73 -14.11 2.31
N HIS A 491 12.58 -13.95 1.63
CA HIS A 491 11.56 -12.95 1.99
C HIS A 491 11.12 -13.03 3.45
N LEU A 492 10.88 -14.21 4.02
CA LEU A 492 10.49 -14.36 5.44
C LEU A 492 11.59 -13.86 6.39
N LYS A 493 12.86 -14.08 6.07
CA LYS A 493 13.97 -13.54 6.87
C LYS A 493 14.01 -12.02 6.81
N TYR A 494 13.74 -11.44 5.63
CA TYR A 494 13.62 -10.00 5.47
C TYR A 494 12.42 -9.44 6.25
N PHE A 495 11.25 -10.10 6.23
CA PHE A 495 10.11 -9.67 7.05
C PHE A 495 10.42 -9.73 8.55
N LYS A 496 11.10 -10.79 9.02
CA LYS A 496 11.58 -10.87 10.41
C LYS A 496 12.54 -9.74 10.77
N PHE A 497 13.49 -9.43 9.88
CA PHE A 497 14.38 -8.29 10.03
C PHE A 497 13.62 -6.97 10.10
N ILE A 498 12.64 -6.74 9.22
CA ILE A 498 11.81 -5.53 9.22
C ILE A 498 11.02 -5.44 10.53
N GLY A 499 10.47 -6.56 11.01
CA GLY A 499 9.82 -6.64 12.32
C GLY A 499 10.73 -6.15 13.46
N ARG A 500 11.97 -6.67 13.52
CA ARG A 500 12.98 -6.21 14.49
C ARG A 500 13.29 -4.72 14.33
N PHE A 501 13.46 -4.25 13.10
CA PHE A 501 13.76 -2.84 12.79
C PHE A 501 12.65 -1.89 13.25
N ILE A 502 11.38 -2.19 12.96
CA ILE A 502 10.23 -1.38 13.38
C ILE A 502 10.08 -1.39 14.91
N ALA A 503 10.28 -2.56 15.55
CA ALA A 503 10.29 -2.66 17.00
C ALA A 503 11.43 -1.83 17.63
N MET A 504 12.63 -1.83 17.04
CA MET A 504 13.75 -0.98 17.46
C MET A 504 13.41 0.50 17.33
N ALA A 505 12.76 0.93 16.23
CA ALA A 505 12.34 2.32 16.04
C ALA A 505 11.42 2.79 17.18
N LEU A 506 10.39 1.99 17.50
CA LEU A 506 9.49 2.26 18.63
C LEU A 506 10.23 2.26 19.97
N PHE A 507 11.04 1.22 20.23
CA PHE A 507 11.75 1.04 21.49
C PHE A 507 12.69 2.21 21.80
N HIS A 508 13.55 2.58 20.84
CA HIS A 508 14.54 3.66 20.97
C HIS A 508 13.96 5.06 20.72
N GLY A 509 12.70 5.14 20.30
CA GLY A 509 12.03 6.41 20.02
C GLY A 509 12.62 7.14 18.82
N LYS A 510 12.90 6.40 17.77
CA LYS A 510 13.36 6.93 16.50
C LYS A 510 12.22 6.86 15.50
N PHE A 511 12.04 7.94 14.75
CA PHE A 511 11.07 7.93 13.67
C PHE A 511 11.59 7.17 12.47
N ILE A 512 10.66 6.74 11.64
CA ILE A 512 10.89 6.18 10.31
C ILE A 512 10.01 6.94 9.33
N ASP A 513 10.35 6.86 8.04
CA ASP A 513 9.58 7.54 7.00
C ASP A 513 8.89 6.56 6.05
N THR A 514 8.60 5.36 6.54
CA THR A 514 7.78 4.37 5.84
C THR A 514 6.29 4.70 5.97
N GLY A 515 5.61 4.66 4.84
CA GLY A 515 4.17 4.91 4.73
C GLY A 515 3.33 3.66 4.76
N PHE A 516 3.34 2.92 5.87
CA PHE A 516 2.45 1.77 5.97
C PHE A 516 0.99 2.22 5.98
N SER A 517 0.12 1.40 5.42
CA SER A 517 -1.31 1.66 5.40
C SER A 517 -1.92 1.52 6.80
N LEU A 518 -3.02 2.24 7.07
CA LEU A 518 -3.77 2.06 8.32
C LEU A 518 -4.17 0.60 8.61
N PRO A 519 -4.56 -0.22 7.60
CA PRO A 519 -4.82 -1.64 7.80
C PRO A 519 -3.58 -2.41 8.30
N PHE A 520 -2.38 -2.06 7.84
CA PHE A 520 -1.15 -2.65 8.36
C PHE A 520 -0.95 -2.33 9.85
N TYR A 521 -1.20 -1.09 10.28
CA TYR A 521 -1.12 -0.73 11.71
C TYR A 521 -2.22 -1.40 12.54
N LYS A 522 -3.44 -1.55 12.01
CA LYS A 522 -4.50 -2.35 12.68
C LYS A 522 -4.06 -3.80 12.88
N ARG A 523 -3.44 -4.39 11.85
CA ARG A 523 -2.84 -5.72 11.94
C ARG A 523 -1.76 -5.76 13.02
N MET A 524 -0.88 -4.75 13.09
CA MET A 524 0.15 -4.61 14.14
C MET A 524 -0.41 -4.57 15.56
N LEU A 525 -1.63 -4.06 15.73
CA LEU A 525 -2.31 -3.96 17.02
C LEU A 525 -3.23 -5.15 17.31
N ASN A 526 -3.27 -6.15 16.41
CA ASN A 526 -4.22 -7.25 16.44
C ASN A 526 -5.69 -6.78 16.54
N LYS A 527 -6.00 -5.67 15.87
CA LYS A 527 -7.35 -5.10 15.82
C LYS A 527 -8.12 -5.71 14.64
N PRO A 528 -9.45 -5.94 14.78
CA PRO A 528 -10.27 -6.41 13.68
C PRO A 528 -10.33 -5.36 12.56
N TRP A 529 -10.48 -5.85 11.33
CA TRP A 529 -10.58 -5.03 10.14
C TRP A 529 -12.03 -4.59 9.99
N ALA A 530 -12.25 -3.37 9.52
CA ALA A 530 -13.55 -2.85 9.14
C ALA A 530 -13.68 -2.88 7.62
N LEU A 531 -14.89 -3.01 7.08
CA LEU A 531 -15.13 -2.94 5.64
C LEU A 531 -14.54 -1.67 5.01
N LYS A 532 -14.61 -0.53 5.72
CA LYS A 532 -14.04 0.75 5.29
C LYS A 532 -12.51 0.72 5.12
N ASP A 533 -11.80 -0.16 5.82
CA ASP A 533 -10.35 -0.30 5.66
C ASP A 533 -9.99 -0.75 4.24
N LEU A 534 -10.88 -1.50 3.59
CA LEU A 534 -10.71 -1.97 2.22
C LEU A 534 -10.79 -0.84 1.19
N GLU A 535 -11.53 0.24 1.48
CA GLU A 535 -11.59 1.42 0.60
C GLU A 535 -10.19 1.99 0.32
N SER A 536 -9.31 1.95 1.34
CA SER A 536 -7.95 2.49 1.26
C SER A 536 -6.95 1.62 0.48
N ILE A 537 -7.27 0.34 0.29
CA ILE A 537 -6.42 -0.64 -0.38
C ILE A 537 -6.93 -0.91 -1.78
N ASP A 538 -8.23 -1.17 -1.91
CA ASP A 538 -8.87 -1.58 -3.15
C ASP A 538 -10.24 -0.90 -3.27
N PRO A 539 -10.28 0.36 -3.74
CA PRO A 539 -11.52 1.12 -3.82
C PRO A 539 -12.57 0.48 -4.73
N GLU A 540 -12.17 -0.16 -5.83
CA GLU A 540 -13.09 -0.82 -6.77
C GLU A 540 -13.76 -2.03 -6.10
N PHE A 541 -12.97 -2.84 -5.40
CA PHE A 541 -13.47 -3.98 -4.66
C PHE A 541 -14.36 -3.56 -3.48
N TYR A 542 -13.97 -2.51 -2.75
CA TYR A 542 -14.81 -1.91 -1.70
C TYR A 542 -16.17 -1.46 -2.24
N ASN A 543 -16.19 -0.71 -3.35
CA ASN A 543 -17.43 -0.25 -3.97
C ASN A 543 -18.34 -1.43 -4.37
N SER A 544 -17.75 -2.52 -4.83
CA SER A 544 -18.50 -3.74 -5.18
C SER A 544 -19.17 -4.37 -3.96
N LEU A 545 -18.46 -4.44 -2.82
CA LEU A 545 -19.04 -4.95 -1.57
C LEU A 545 -20.08 -4.03 -0.97
N ILE A 546 -19.88 -2.71 -1.04
CA ILE A 546 -20.89 -1.72 -0.61
C ILE A 546 -22.14 -1.82 -1.48
N TRP A 547 -21.99 -2.02 -2.78
CA TRP A 547 -23.12 -2.22 -3.68
C TRP A 547 -23.93 -3.47 -3.27
N ILE A 548 -23.26 -4.60 -2.99
CA ILE A 548 -23.92 -5.82 -2.48
C ILE A 548 -24.65 -5.53 -1.15
N LYS A 549 -24.04 -4.73 -0.27
CA LYS A 549 -24.62 -4.37 1.02
C LYS A 549 -25.92 -3.56 0.87
N GLU A 550 -25.91 -2.55 0.00
CA GLU A 550 -26.98 -1.55 -0.12
C GLU A 550 -28.13 -1.94 -1.07
N ASN A 551 -27.95 -2.99 -1.88
CA ASN A 551 -28.92 -3.41 -2.89
C ASN A 551 -29.46 -4.82 -2.58
N ASP A 552 -30.67 -5.10 -3.08
CA ASP A 552 -31.29 -6.42 -3.02
C ASP A 552 -30.69 -7.32 -4.10
N ILE A 553 -29.89 -8.31 -3.70
CA ILE A 553 -29.17 -9.19 -4.63
C ILE A 553 -30.07 -10.24 -5.27
N GLU A 554 -31.20 -10.58 -4.63
CA GLU A 554 -32.16 -11.57 -5.10
C GLU A 554 -33.01 -10.99 -6.23
N GLU A 555 -33.46 -9.74 -6.10
CA GLU A 555 -34.17 -9.02 -7.17
C GLU A 555 -33.28 -8.82 -8.40
N CYS A 556 -31.97 -8.65 -8.18
CA CYS A 556 -30.99 -8.47 -9.25
C CYS A 556 -30.57 -9.78 -9.95
N GLY A 557 -30.99 -10.94 -9.45
CA GLY A 557 -30.60 -12.25 -9.99
C GLY A 557 -29.09 -12.54 -9.90
N LEU A 558 -28.41 -11.97 -8.91
CA LEU A 558 -26.96 -12.04 -8.79
C LEU A 558 -26.55 -13.32 -8.07
N GLU A 559 -26.15 -14.34 -8.84
CA GLU A 559 -25.80 -15.65 -8.29
C GLU A 559 -24.34 -15.68 -7.79
N MET A 560 -24.19 -15.57 -6.47
CA MET A 560 -22.91 -15.62 -5.76
C MET A 560 -22.89 -16.76 -4.75
N TYR A 561 -21.71 -17.29 -4.49
CA TYR A 561 -21.48 -18.35 -3.51
C TYR A 561 -20.39 -17.89 -2.53
N PHE A 562 -20.24 -18.58 -1.39
CA PHE A 562 -19.19 -18.28 -0.40
C PHE A 562 -17.80 -18.75 -0.86
N SER A 563 -17.40 -18.35 -2.07
CA SER A 563 -16.12 -18.66 -2.71
C SER A 563 -15.65 -17.48 -3.57
N VAL A 564 -14.35 -17.28 -3.67
CA VAL A 564 -13.72 -16.20 -4.44
C VAL A 564 -12.57 -16.71 -5.28
N ASP A 565 -12.42 -16.17 -6.49
CA ASP A 565 -11.31 -16.50 -7.37
C ASP A 565 -10.09 -15.61 -7.07
N LYS A 566 -8.91 -16.22 -7.06
CA LYS A 566 -7.62 -15.56 -6.86
C LYS A 566 -6.71 -15.85 -8.04
N GLU A 567 -6.31 -14.80 -8.74
CA GLU A 567 -5.26 -14.89 -9.75
C GLU A 567 -3.90 -14.59 -9.10
N ILE A 568 -2.95 -15.52 -9.17
CA ILE A 568 -1.55 -15.32 -8.76
C ILE A 568 -0.67 -15.68 -9.95
N LEU A 569 0.12 -14.71 -10.45
CA LEU A 569 1.04 -14.91 -11.59
C LEU A 569 0.38 -15.56 -12.83
N GLY A 570 -0.91 -15.29 -13.08
CA GLY A 570 -1.67 -15.83 -14.20
C GLY A 570 -2.38 -17.17 -13.94
N GLU A 571 -2.22 -17.76 -12.75
CA GLU A 571 -2.96 -18.96 -12.34
C GLU A 571 -4.20 -18.57 -11.51
N ILE A 572 -5.38 -19.01 -11.92
CA ILE A 572 -6.65 -18.77 -11.21
C ILE A 572 -6.93 -19.94 -10.27
N THR A 573 -7.06 -19.64 -8.98
CA THR A 573 -7.39 -20.60 -7.92
C THR A 573 -8.65 -20.14 -7.17
N THR A 574 -9.61 -21.04 -6.95
CA THR A 574 -10.83 -20.72 -6.19
C THR A 574 -10.60 -21.03 -4.71
N HIS A 575 -10.95 -20.07 -3.84
CA HIS A 575 -10.84 -20.19 -2.40
C HIS A 575 -12.24 -20.15 -1.75
N GLU A 576 -12.57 -21.16 -0.96
CA GLU A 576 -13.80 -21.20 -0.19
C GLU A 576 -13.67 -20.34 1.08
N LEU A 577 -14.62 -19.41 1.29
CA LEU A 577 -14.60 -18.48 2.43
C LEU A 577 -15.01 -19.15 3.75
N LYS A 578 -15.71 -20.28 3.66
CA LYS A 578 -16.13 -21.13 4.77
C LYS A 578 -16.24 -22.58 4.28
N PRO A 579 -16.31 -23.58 5.18
CA PRO A 579 -16.47 -24.97 4.78
C PRO A 579 -17.67 -25.16 3.85
N ASP A 580 -17.47 -25.87 2.74
CA ASP A 580 -18.46 -26.12 1.69
C ASP A 580 -18.99 -24.82 1.04
N GLY A 581 -18.20 -23.74 1.08
CA GLY A 581 -18.61 -22.41 0.67
C GLY A 581 -18.98 -22.31 -0.82
N GLY A 582 -18.41 -23.16 -1.67
CA GLY A 582 -18.76 -23.24 -3.09
C GLY A 582 -20.21 -23.66 -3.36
N GLU A 583 -20.87 -24.33 -2.42
CA GLU A 583 -22.25 -24.80 -2.53
C GLU A 583 -23.25 -23.91 -1.78
N VAL A 584 -22.76 -22.95 -0.99
CA VAL A 584 -23.61 -22.05 -0.20
C VAL A 584 -23.90 -20.79 -0.99
N LEU A 585 -25.15 -20.63 -1.45
CA LEU A 585 -25.61 -19.44 -2.14
C LEU A 585 -25.65 -18.22 -1.19
N VAL A 586 -25.23 -17.07 -1.70
CA VAL A 586 -25.37 -15.78 -1.02
C VAL A 586 -26.81 -15.27 -1.23
N THR A 587 -27.47 -14.94 -0.12
CA THR A 587 -28.87 -14.49 -0.03
C THR A 587 -28.93 -13.20 0.78
N GLU A 588 -30.08 -12.51 0.78
CA GLU A 588 -30.26 -11.30 1.59
C GLU A 588 -30.02 -11.55 3.09
N GLU A 589 -30.34 -12.76 3.59
CA GLU A 589 -30.15 -13.13 4.99
C GLU A 589 -28.67 -13.32 5.37
N ASN A 590 -27.82 -13.71 4.43
CA ASN A 590 -26.43 -14.09 4.71
C ASN A 590 -25.38 -13.17 4.05
N LYS A 591 -25.79 -12.16 3.25
CA LYS A 591 -24.87 -11.28 2.54
C LYS A 591 -23.91 -10.51 3.43
N GLU A 592 -24.31 -10.14 4.65
CA GLU A 592 -23.43 -9.48 5.62
C GLU A 592 -22.29 -10.40 6.09
N GLU A 593 -22.56 -11.70 6.24
CA GLU A 593 -21.51 -12.70 6.53
C GLU A 593 -20.55 -12.83 5.35
N TYR A 594 -21.09 -12.91 4.13
CA TYR A 594 -20.30 -12.96 2.89
C TYR A 594 -19.38 -11.74 2.77
N ILE A 595 -19.91 -10.52 2.91
CA ILE A 595 -19.14 -9.27 2.84
C ILE A 595 -18.00 -9.27 3.85
N ARG A 596 -18.26 -9.68 5.10
CA ARG A 596 -17.24 -9.75 6.15
C ARG A 596 -16.11 -10.73 5.79
N LEU A 597 -16.46 -11.94 5.36
CA LEU A 597 -15.48 -12.97 5.01
C LEU A 597 -14.66 -12.60 3.78
N VAL A 598 -15.30 -12.01 2.76
CA VAL A 598 -14.61 -11.54 1.55
C VAL A 598 -13.65 -10.39 1.88
N ALA A 599 -14.07 -9.44 2.72
CA ALA A 599 -13.21 -8.34 3.16
C ALA A 599 -12.00 -8.87 3.94
N GLU A 600 -12.22 -9.74 4.93
CA GLU A 600 -11.15 -10.36 5.73
C GLU A 600 -10.18 -11.16 4.86
N TRP A 601 -10.70 -11.94 3.92
CA TRP A 601 -9.88 -12.67 2.95
C TRP A 601 -9.07 -11.74 2.05
N ARG A 602 -9.67 -10.70 1.47
CA ARG A 602 -8.98 -9.79 0.54
C ARG A 602 -7.78 -9.08 1.18
N LEU A 603 -7.93 -8.83 2.47
CA LEU A 603 -7.01 -8.14 3.34
C LEU A 603 -5.89 -9.05 3.90
N SER A 604 -6.16 -10.33 4.07
CA SER A 604 -5.20 -11.33 4.59
C SER A 604 -4.50 -12.18 3.51
N ARG A 605 -5.09 -12.30 2.31
CA ARG A 605 -4.68 -13.28 1.30
C ARG A 605 -3.20 -13.22 0.92
N GLY A 606 -2.52 -14.35 1.04
CA GLY A 606 -1.16 -14.57 0.51
C GLY A 606 -0.06 -13.77 1.21
N VAL A 607 -0.37 -13.19 2.37
CA VAL A 607 0.57 -12.41 3.19
C VAL A 607 0.71 -12.96 4.61
N GLU A 608 0.11 -14.11 4.90
CA GLU A 608 0.01 -14.68 6.25
C GLU A 608 1.39 -15.05 6.82
N GLU A 609 2.22 -15.77 6.06
CA GLU A 609 3.56 -16.19 6.48
C GLU A 609 4.49 -14.98 6.65
N GLN A 610 4.41 -14.02 5.73
CA GLN A 610 5.15 -12.76 5.76
C GLN A 610 4.80 -11.96 7.01
N THR A 611 3.49 -11.86 7.29
CA THR A 611 2.97 -11.17 8.46
C THR A 611 3.42 -11.86 9.74
N GLN A 612 3.37 -13.19 9.80
CA GLN A 612 3.84 -13.96 10.93
C GLN A 612 5.34 -13.77 11.18
N ALA A 613 6.17 -13.85 10.13
CA ALA A 613 7.61 -13.61 10.24
C ALA A 613 7.94 -12.20 10.72
N PHE A 614 7.20 -11.19 10.23
CA PHE A 614 7.28 -9.82 10.73
C PHE A 614 6.98 -9.75 12.24
N PHE A 615 5.88 -10.36 12.69
CA PHE A 615 5.53 -10.35 14.12
C PHE A 615 6.47 -11.14 15.00
N GLU A 616 7.06 -12.22 14.49
CA GLU A 616 8.09 -12.96 15.20
C GLU A 616 9.28 -12.04 15.50
N GLY A 617 9.79 -11.34 14.50
CA GLY A 617 10.88 -10.38 14.67
C GLY A 617 10.51 -9.17 15.54
N PHE A 618 9.28 -8.67 15.39
CA PHE A 618 8.78 -7.55 16.18
C PHE A 618 8.71 -7.89 17.68
N ASN A 619 8.02 -9.00 18.02
CA ASN A 619 7.76 -9.41 19.39
C ASN A 619 9.02 -9.85 20.15
N GLU A 620 10.04 -10.34 19.43
CA GLU A 620 11.36 -10.63 19.98
C GLU A 620 12.01 -9.39 20.62
N VAL A 621 11.86 -8.22 20.01
CA VAL A 621 12.44 -6.96 20.50
C VAL A 621 11.48 -6.20 21.40
N LEU A 622 10.22 -6.02 20.97
CA LEU A 622 9.19 -5.28 21.68
C LEU A 622 7.89 -6.10 21.74
N PRO A 623 7.52 -6.65 22.90
CA PRO A 623 6.27 -7.40 23.03
C PRO A 623 5.04 -6.54 22.68
N GLN A 624 4.19 -7.05 21.79
CA GLN A 624 3.00 -6.36 21.29
C GLN A 624 2.02 -5.91 22.38
N GLN A 625 2.00 -6.57 23.54
CA GLN A 625 1.15 -6.21 24.68
C GLN A 625 1.34 -4.75 25.15
N TYR A 626 2.53 -4.16 24.95
CA TYR A 626 2.78 -2.77 25.32
C TYR A 626 2.11 -1.78 24.37
N LEU A 627 1.60 -2.24 23.22
CA LEU A 627 0.90 -1.43 22.24
C LEU A 627 -0.62 -1.53 22.32
N GLN A 628 -1.18 -2.40 23.17
CA GLN A 628 -2.61 -2.76 23.15
C GLN A 628 -3.59 -1.59 23.36
N TYR A 629 -3.12 -0.46 23.91
CA TYR A 629 -3.93 0.73 24.17
C TYR A 629 -3.84 1.78 23.07
N PHE A 630 -2.92 1.63 22.11
CA PHE A 630 -2.85 2.51 20.96
C PHE A 630 -3.86 2.08 19.91
N ASP A 631 -4.47 3.06 19.25
CA ASP A 631 -5.16 2.80 17.98
C ASP A 631 -4.17 2.90 16.80
N ALA A 632 -4.63 2.50 15.61
CA ALA A 632 -3.78 2.47 14.41
C ALA A 632 -3.20 3.85 14.03
N LYS A 633 -3.94 4.94 14.31
CA LYS A 633 -3.51 6.31 14.00
C LYS A 633 -2.48 6.80 15.01
N GLU A 634 -2.66 6.46 16.28
CA GLU A 634 -1.70 6.76 17.34
C GLU A 634 -0.38 5.99 17.09
N LEU A 635 -0.44 4.73 16.65
CA LEU A 635 0.74 3.95 16.30
C LEU A 635 1.47 4.52 15.08
N GLU A 636 0.75 4.98 14.06
CA GLU A 636 1.34 5.71 12.92
C GLU A 636 2.14 6.92 13.42
N VAL A 637 1.54 7.75 14.29
CA VAL A 637 2.20 8.93 14.85
C VAL A 637 3.45 8.56 15.65
N MET A 638 3.42 7.46 16.43
CA MET A 638 4.59 6.99 17.17
C MET A 638 5.78 6.61 16.26
N LEU A 639 5.49 6.08 15.07
CA LEU A 639 6.51 5.65 14.11
C LEU A 639 6.98 6.79 13.21
N CYS A 640 6.05 7.63 12.72
CA CYS A 640 6.38 8.65 11.73
C CYS A 640 6.73 10.01 12.34
N GLY A 641 6.24 10.29 13.55
CA GLY A 641 6.34 11.58 14.20
C GLY A 641 5.31 12.60 13.69
N MET A 642 5.01 13.59 14.51
CA MET A 642 4.20 14.77 14.14
C MET A 642 5.02 15.78 13.37
N GLN A 643 4.34 16.55 12.52
CA GLN A 643 4.87 17.76 11.91
C GLN A 643 3.94 18.93 12.22
N GLU A 644 4.49 20.15 12.31
CA GLU A 644 3.64 21.33 12.37
C GLU A 644 2.90 21.51 11.05
N ILE A 645 1.59 21.69 11.14
CA ILE A 645 0.74 21.88 9.96
C ILE A 645 0.68 23.37 9.62
N ASP A 646 1.21 23.72 8.45
CA ASP A 646 1.04 25.05 7.86
C ASP A 646 -0.42 25.25 7.43
N LEU A 647 -1.17 26.00 8.24
CA LEU A 647 -2.57 26.32 7.97
C LEU A 647 -2.78 27.17 6.72
N ALA A 648 -1.81 28.05 6.40
CA ALA A 648 -1.92 28.92 5.24
C ALA A 648 -1.73 28.12 3.94
N ASP A 649 -0.81 27.17 3.95
CA ASP A 649 -0.64 26.22 2.84
C ASP A 649 -1.87 25.31 2.68
N TRP A 650 -2.35 24.71 3.78
CA TRP A 650 -3.54 23.85 3.76
C TRP A 650 -4.76 24.57 3.19
N GLN A 651 -5.05 25.77 3.68
CA GLN A 651 -6.20 26.54 3.23
C GLN A 651 -6.06 26.99 1.77
N ARG A 652 -4.85 27.34 1.31
CA ARG A 652 -4.57 27.76 -0.06
C ARG A 652 -4.80 26.64 -1.06
N ASN A 653 -4.42 25.42 -0.70
CA ASN A 653 -4.47 24.24 -1.55
C ASN A 653 -5.74 23.37 -1.38
N THR A 654 -6.71 23.82 -0.58
CA THR A 654 -8.00 23.13 -0.46
C THR A 654 -8.95 23.47 -1.61
N ILE A 655 -9.56 22.44 -2.19
CA ILE A 655 -10.62 22.53 -3.21
C ILE A 655 -12.01 22.30 -2.58
N TYR A 656 -13.04 22.93 -3.15
CA TYR A 656 -14.41 22.87 -2.62
C TYR A 656 -15.36 22.37 -3.70
N ARG A 657 -16.21 21.39 -3.37
CA ARG A 657 -17.26 20.85 -4.24
C ARG A 657 -18.62 21.12 -3.60
N HIS A 658 -19.53 21.71 -4.37
CA HIS A 658 -20.85 22.12 -3.87
C HIS A 658 -20.83 23.08 -2.65
N TYR A 659 -19.65 23.61 -2.33
CA TYR A 659 -19.38 24.72 -1.43
C TYR A 659 -18.53 25.76 -2.15
N ALA A 660 -18.58 27.00 -1.68
CA ALA A 660 -17.66 28.06 -2.05
C ALA A 660 -16.78 28.40 -0.84
N ARG A 661 -15.64 29.06 -1.09
CA ARG A 661 -14.76 29.59 -0.01
C ARG A 661 -15.50 30.51 0.98
N SER A 662 -16.57 31.17 0.52
CA SER A 662 -17.42 32.07 1.30
C SER A 662 -18.61 31.37 1.98
N SER A 663 -18.81 30.07 1.76
CA SER A 663 -19.89 29.32 2.43
C SER A 663 -19.68 29.31 3.94
N LYS A 664 -20.77 29.49 4.71
CA LYS A 664 -20.71 29.57 6.18
C LYS A 664 -19.98 28.37 6.80
N GLN A 665 -20.28 27.16 6.34
CA GLN A 665 -19.67 25.92 6.82
C GLN A 665 -18.16 25.86 6.54
N VAL A 666 -17.70 26.39 5.41
CA VAL A 666 -16.27 26.47 5.07
C VAL A 666 -15.56 27.49 5.97
N LEU A 667 -16.17 28.65 6.21
CA LEU A 667 -15.63 29.66 7.13
C LEU A 667 -15.53 29.10 8.56
N TRP A 668 -16.58 28.42 9.02
CA TRP A 668 -16.62 27.74 10.32
C TRP A 668 -15.58 26.62 10.44
N PHE A 669 -15.40 25.83 9.38
CA PHE A 669 -14.37 24.79 9.34
C PHE A 669 -12.97 25.38 9.55
N TRP A 670 -12.60 26.43 8.81
CA TRP A 670 -11.28 27.07 8.96
C TRP A 670 -11.14 27.85 10.27
N GLN A 671 -12.23 28.38 10.81
CA GLN A 671 -12.24 28.96 12.16
C GLN A 671 -11.89 27.89 13.20
N LEU A 672 -12.55 26.73 13.14
CA LEU A 672 -12.30 25.62 14.06
C LEU A 672 -10.87 25.09 13.95
N ILE A 673 -10.33 24.93 12.74
CA ILE A 673 -8.95 24.47 12.53
C ILE A 673 -7.93 25.43 13.17
N LYS A 674 -8.19 26.74 13.14
CA LYS A 674 -7.34 27.73 13.82
C LYS A 674 -7.42 27.61 15.33
N GLU A 675 -8.60 27.29 15.88
CA GLU A 675 -8.80 27.04 17.32
C GLU A 675 -8.18 25.71 17.79
N MET A 676 -8.10 24.70 16.90
CA MET A 676 -7.47 23.41 17.20
C MET A 676 -5.97 23.54 17.45
N ASP A 677 -5.44 22.72 18.37
CA ASP A 677 -4.02 22.47 18.52
C ASP A 677 -3.47 21.58 17.39
N ASN A 678 -2.14 21.45 17.30
CA ASN A 678 -1.52 20.68 16.22
C ASN A 678 -1.92 19.18 16.25
N GLU A 679 -2.12 18.61 17.44
CA GLU A 679 -2.55 17.22 17.58
C GLU A 679 -3.93 16.99 16.93
N LYS A 680 -4.92 17.83 17.24
CA LYS A 680 -6.26 17.75 16.62
C LYS A 680 -6.21 18.00 15.11
N ARG A 681 -5.38 18.93 14.65
CA ARG A 681 -5.18 19.19 13.20
C ARG A 681 -4.64 17.96 12.48
N MET A 682 -3.68 17.26 13.07
CA MET A 682 -3.17 16.02 12.48
C MET A 682 -4.19 14.89 12.50
N ARG A 683 -4.99 14.75 13.58
CA ARG A 683 -6.06 13.74 13.60
C ARG A 683 -7.10 13.99 12.50
N LEU A 684 -7.41 15.26 12.23
CA LEU A 684 -8.25 15.65 11.10
C LEU A 684 -7.57 15.31 9.76
N LEU A 685 -6.27 15.55 9.62
CA LEU A 685 -5.51 15.16 8.44
C LEU A 685 -5.60 13.65 8.22
N GLN A 686 -5.25 12.82 9.22
CA GLN A 686 -5.37 11.37 9.20
C GLN A 686 -6.81 10.90 8.92
N PHE A 687 -7.81 11.60 9.43
CA PHE A 687 -9.21 11.28 9.15
C PHE A 687 -9.54 11.43 7.66
N VAL A 688 -9.02 12.47 7.00
CA VAL A 688 -9.37 12.79 5.61
C VAL A 688 -8.45 12.15 4.58
N THR A 689 -7.15 11.99 4.88
CA THR A 689 -6.14 11.47 3.96
C THR A 689 -5.73 10.03 4.30
N GLY A 690 -5.98 9.57 5.53
CA GLY A 690 -5.54 8.25 5.98
C GLY A 690 -4.09 8.21 6.48
N THR A 691 -3.38 9.34 6.50
CA THR A 691 -2.00 9.41 7.02
C THR A 691 -1.72 10.74 7.72
N CYS A 692 -0.80 10.75 8.69
CA CYS A 692 -0.32 11.98 9.33
C CYS A 692 0.79 12.69 8.56
N ARG A 693 1.29 12.10 7.46
CA ARG A 693 2.41 12.63 6.68
C ARG A 693 1.92 13.59 5.59
N LEU A 694 2.72 14.61 5.30
CA LEU A 694 2.57 15.44 4.10
C LEU A 694 3.77 15.26 3.16
N PRO A 695 3.56 15.38 1.84
CA PRO A 695 4.64 15.48 0.87
C PRO A 695 5.58 16.65 1.18
N VAL A 696 6.81 16.57 0.66
CA VAL A 696 7.84 17.62 0.85
C VAL A 696 7.36 18.99 0.34
N GLY A 697 6.58 19.03 -0.73
CA GLY A 697 5.95 20.23 -1.27
C GLY A 697 4.65 20.69 -0.58
N GLY A 698 4.30 20.08 0.56
CA GLY A 698 3.13 20.45 1.35
C GLY A 698 1.80 19.99 0.73
N PHE A 699 0.73 20.75 0.99
CA PHE A 699 -0.62 20.41 0.55
C PHE A 699 -0.83 20.55 -0.97
N ALA A 700 0.08 21.24 -1.67
CA ALA A 700 0.04 21.37 -3.13
C ALA A 700 0.27 20.04 -3.85
N ASP A 701 1.13 19.21 -3.28
CA ASP A 701 1.62 17.96 -3.86
C ASP A 701 0.94 16.72 -3.24
N LEU A 702 -0.19 16.92 -2.54
CA LEU A 702 -0.96 15.81 -2.00
C LEU A 702 -1.32 14.80 -3.09
N LEU A 703 -1.12 13.53 -2.76
CA LEU A 703 -1.41 12.38 -3.60
C LEU A 703 -2.65 11.66 -3.05
N GLY A 704 -3.40 11.02 -3.95
CA GLY A 704 -4.48 10.08 -3.65
C GLY A 704 -4.27 8.79 -4.43
N SER A 705 -5.31 7.95 -4.52
CA SER A 705 -5.22 6.63 -5.19
C SER A 705 -4.99 6.70 -6.71
N ASN A 706 -5.31 7.85 -7.32
CA ASN A 706 -5.26 8.10 -8.77
C ASN A 706 -4.29 9.24 -9.13
N GLY A 707 -3.32 9.52 -8.25
CA GLY A 707 -2.22 10.45 -8.49
C GLY A 707 -2.40 11.78 -7.74
N PRO A 708 -1.94 12.92 -8.31
CA PRO A 708 -2.08 14.22 -7.67
C PRO A 708 -3.52 14.56 -7.33
N GLN A 709 -3.82 14.66 -6.05
CA GLN A 709 -5.16 14.81 -5.51
C GLN A 709 -5.15 15.70 -4.27
N LYS A 710 -5.59 16.95 -4.42
CA LYS A 710 -5.64 17.94 -3.34
C LYS A 710 -6.70 17.62 -2.28
N PHE A 711 -6.52 18.17 -1.09
CA PHE A 711 -7.52 18.13 -0.02
C PHE A 711 -8.83 18.76 -0.49
N CYS A 712 -9.95 18.04 -0.33
CA CYS A 712 -11.25 18.43 -0.84
C CYS A 712 -12.32 18.47 0.26
N ILE A 713 -13.14 19.53 0.28
CA ILE A 713 -14.36 19.60 1.10
C ILE A 713 -15.57 19.57 0.17
N GLU A 714 -16.45 18.59 0.35
CA GLU A 714 -17.66 18.42 -0.44
C GLU A 714 -18.92 18.54 0.42
N LYS A 715 -19.94 19.24 -0.09
CA LYS A 715 -21.25 19.31 0.57
C LYS A 715 -22.05 18.03 0.30
N VAL A 716 -22.17 17.17 1.30
CA VAL A 716 -22.92 15.90 1.21
C VAL A 716 -23.81 15.70 2.44
N GLY A 717 -24.97 15.07 2.26
CA GLY A 717 -25.81 14.59 3.36
C GLY A 717 -26.72 15.63 4.01
N LYS A 718 -27.25 15.26 5.17
CA LYS A 718 -28.22 16.05 5.96
C LYS A 718 -27.56 16.60 7.24
N GLU A 719 -28.16 17.63 7.80
CA GLU A 719 -27.64 18.40 8.94
C GLU A 719 -27.34 17.58 10.21
N ASN A 720 -27.99 16.42 10.36
CA ASN A 720 -27.84 15.54 11.51
C ASN A 720 -26.77 14.45 11.32
N TRP A 721 -26.29 14.28 10.07
CA TRP A 721 -25.28 13.28 9.74
C TRP A 721 -23.93 13.69 10.33
N LEU A 722 -23.07 12.70 10.57
CA LEU A 722 -21.67 12.93 10.90
C LEU A 722 -20.88 13.24 9.62
N PRO A 723 -19.77 14.01 9.72
CA PRO A 723 -18.84 14.14 8.61
C PRO A 723 -18.25 12.78 8.25
N ARG A 724 -18.02 12.55 6.95
CA ARG A 724 -17.39 11.31 6.45
C ARG A 724 -16.14 11.67 5.65
N SER A 725 -15.25 10.71 5.50
CA SER A 725 -14.04 10.87 4.71
C SER A 725 -13.86 9.74 3.71
N HIS A 726 -13.26 10.09 2.58
CA HIS A 726 -12.77 9.17 1.57
C HIS A 726 -11.27 9.42 1.38
N THR A 727 -10.45 8.60 2.03
CA THR A 727 -9.00 8.78 2.12
C THR A 727 -8.32 8.71 0.76
N CYS A 728 -8.81 7.83 -0.13
CA CYS A 728 -8.33 7.69 -1.51
C CYS A 728 -8.43 8.98 -2.33
N PHE A 729 -9.37 9.87 -1.99
CA PHE A 729 -9.62 11.12 -2.69
C PHE A 729 -9.23 12.36 -1.88
N ASN A 730 -8.63 12.18 -0.69
CA ASN A 730 -8.38 13.25 0.28
C ASN A 730 -9.62 14.13 0.51
N ARG A 731 -10.81 13.50 0.57
CA ARG A 731 -12.11 14.21 0.59
C ARG A 731 -12.81 14.10 1.93
N LEU A 732 -13.23 15.25 2.45
CA LEU A 732 -14.13 15.40 3.58
C LEU A 732 -15.54 15.74 3.08
N ASP A 733 -16.47 14.82 3.32
CA ASP A 733 -17.90 15.04 3.16
C ASP A 733 -18.42 15.80 4.38
N LEU A 734 -18.69 17.09 4.20
CA LEU A 734 -19.08 18.01 5.27
C LEU A 734 -20.56 18.40 5.13
N PRO A 735 -21.44 17.89 6.03
CA PRO A 735 -22.85 18.25 6.00
C PRO A 735 -23.11 19.75 6.14
N PRO A 736 -24.23 20.26 5.59
CA PRO A 736 -24.59 21.67 5.67
C PRO A 736 -25.17 22.03 7.05
N TYR A 737 -24.34 21.94 8.10
CA TYR A 737 -24.72 22.29 9.47
C TYR A 737 -25.28 23.71 9.59
N LYS A 738 -26.13 23.93 10.58
CA LYS A 738 -26.82 25.21 10.79
C LYS A 738 -26.07 26.20 11.68
N SER A 739 -25.09 25.72 12.46
CA SER A 739 -24.31 26.56 13.38
C SER A 739 -22.85 26.10 13.48
N TYR A 740 -22.00 27.01 13.96
CA TYR A 740 -20.60 26.73 14.29
C TYR A 740 -20.47 25.62 15.34
N GLU A 741 -21.26 25.70 16.42
CA GLU A 741 -21.20 24.71 17.51
C GLU A 741 -21.59 23.31 17.04
N GLN A 742 -22.60 23.20 16.17
CA GLN A 742 -22.99 21.90 15.60
C GLN A 742 -21.86 21.31 14.75
N LEU A 743 -21.20 22.13 13.91
CA LEU A 743 -20.07 21.69 13.11
C LEU A 743 -18.91 21.25 14.02
N LYS A 744 -18.60 22.04 15.05
CA LYS A 744 -17.53 21.75 16.01
C LYS A 744 -17.77 20.44 16.74
N GLU A 745 -18.94 20.26 17.33
CA GLU A 745 -19.31 19.02 18.03
C GLU A 745 -19.19 17.80 17.12
N LYS A 746 -19.83 17.85 15.93
CA LYS A 746 -19.88 16.72 15.01
C LYS A 746 -18.52 16.38 14.40
N LEU A 747 -17.71 17.40 14.07
CA LEU A 747 -16.38 17.18 13.51
C LEU A 747 -15.39 16.69 14.56
N MET A 748 -15.40 17.25 15.77
CA MET A 748 -14.59 16.76 16.88
C MET A 748 -14.92 15.31 17.21
N PHE A 749 -16.22 14.98 17.28
CA PHE A 749 -16.66 13.61 17.49
C PHE A 749 -16.13 12.65 16.41
N ALA A 750 -16.25 13.02 15.13
CA ALA A 750 -15.81 12.17 14.02
C ALA A 750 -14.29 11.92 13.96
N ILE A 751 -13.47 12.91 14.36
CA ILE A 751 -12.01 12.74 14.38
C ILE A 751 -11.49 12.04 15.65
N GLU A 752 -12.28 12.03 16.74
CA GLU A 752 -11.91 11.40 18.01
C GLU A 752 -12.44 9.96 18.16
N GLU A 753 -13.59 9.61 17.58
CA GLU A 753 -14.17 8.27 17.60
C GLU A 753 -13.76 7.46 16.35
N THR A 754 -12.49 7.06 16.32
CA THR A 754 -11.84 6.36 15.19
C THR A 754 -11.94 4.84 15.25
N GLU A 755 -12.34 4.28 16.40
CA GLU A 755 -12.60 2.85 16.58
C GLU A 755 -14.10 2.66 16.79
N GLY A 756 -14.80 2.24 15.74
CA GLY A 756 -16.18 1.75 15.83
C GLY A 756 -17.24 2.75 15.35
N PHE A 757 -17.46 2.78 14.03
CA PHE A 757 -18.81 3.00 13.51
C PHE A 757 -19.09 1.98 12.40
N GLY A 758 -19.60 0.83 12.84
CA GLY A 758 -20.58 0.05 12.09
C GLY A 758 -22.01 0.46 12.48
N GLN A 759 -22.29 1.77 12.50
CA GLN A 759 -23.67 2.26 12.40
C GLN A 759 -23.76 3.11 11.14
N GLU A 760 -23.78 2.40 10.02
CA GLU A 760 -24.65 2.75 8.90
C GLU A 760 -25.80 1.74 8.91
#